data_AF-A0A7C2NX55-F1
#
_entry.id   AF-A0A7C2NX55-F1
#
_cell.length_a   1.000
_cell.length_b   1.000
_cell.length_c   1.000
_cell.angle_alpha   90.00
_cell.angle_beta   90.00
_cell.angle_gamma   90.00
#
_symmetry.space_group_name_H-M   'P 1'
#
loop_
_entity.id
_entity.type
_entity.pdbx_description
1 polymer ?
#
loop_
_entity_poly.entity_id
_entity_poly.type
_entity_poly.pdbx_seq_one_letter_code
_entity_poly.pdbx_strand_id
1 'polypeptide(L)'
;MKLRSQLIVSFLGCGLVPLAALGVVSISTANRGMTAMEQDAQAGLEQSVKDHMVAVRDLKKRQIESYFEGLKKLVGDFAIRPALIKGVKELKAGFQSLRTEAGLTDMQVARRELLQYYNGDFAAEYRKRNDGRQPDCAAYVARLSDNAVAMQLAFLKDNLNPLGQKQRADRATAEVSYNQPHERIHPWMRSNVEFYGLYDLFLVDAESGDIIYSVFKETDFGTSLKNGPLSRTIIAEVYQQVCAANDRTAVALSDIKPYLPSYEAPASFIGAPMYDGDTLLGVVILQVPLDGLNNIVAERAGLGETGETVLVGSDWLPRCDTYRDPEHRTVVSAQLNPEKAMMKDDAIIKTVEKGETAVEILKADYIGNPVVAAYAPLKILGLNWALVAKKDTSEALASVQTMKATSTAAGSSLFWWTVGGGIMSALAVAGIAICIATRISRPIIAAAGTLSKSSEGLSATAAQLVSGAEEATNLSTSVSAAAEEMSANMTGVSASTEQMSANVRSVAAAIEEMTASIAEVAQNAERAAGVAQEAAVLTESSSVKIGQLGAAATEIGKVIEVIQDIAEQTNLLALNATIEAARAGEAGKGFAVVATEVKELAKQTATATDDIRSRIEAMQAATTEAVDAIGQIETVIRNVNDVSRTIASAVEEQRITTTEISRNVAETTAAVDTVTKNITESAMASREITQNMSKVDQASRQTAMGAASAKDAGEELLTLATDLRSLVEQVNRAPVTAA
;
A
#
# COMPACT_ATOMS: atom_id res chain seq x y z
N MET A 1 -41.63 -52.56 -76.97
CA MET A 1 -41.34 -52.25 -75.56
C MET A 1 -42.44 -51.33 -75.04
N LYS A 2 -43.10 -51.73 -73.95
CA LYS A 2 -44.42 -51.23 -73.56
C LYS A 2 -44.30 -50.02 -72.63
N LEU A 3 -45.21 -49.05 -72.85
CA LEU A 3 -45.55 -47.81 -72.12
C LEU A 3 -45.37 -47.88 -70.58
N ARG A 4 -45.51 -49.07 -70.02
CA ARG A 4 -45.37 -49.44 -68.60
C ARG A 4 -43.97 -49.17 -68.01
N SER A 5 -42.92 -49.37 -68.80
CA SER A 5 -41.52 -49.14 -68.34
C SER A 5 -41.15 -47.65 -68.32
N GLN A 6 -41.72 -46.85 -69.23
CA GLN A 6 -41.47 -45.41 -69.29
C GLN A 6 -42.21 -44.65 -68.20
N LEU A 7 -43.45 -45.03 -67.87
CA LEU A 7 -44.23 -44.41 -66.77
C LEU A 7 -43.62 -44.65 -65.39
N ILE A 8 -43.05 -45.83 -65.12
CA ILE A 8 -42.41 -46.16 -63.83
C ILE A 8 -41.10 -45.37 -63.64
N VAL A 9 -40.30 -45.27 -64.70
CA VAL A 9 -39.06 -44.48 -64.68
C VAL A 9 -39.35 -42.98 -64.55
N SER A 10 -40.40 -42.47 -65.21
CA SER A 10 -40.82 -41.07 -65.06
C SER A 10 -41.40 -40.76 -63.66
N PHE A 11 -42.14 -41.68 -63.02
CA PHE A 11 -42.66 -41.47 -61.66
C PHE A 11 -41.59 -41.62 -60.56
N LEU A 12 -40.67 -42.58 -60.69
CA LEU A 12 -39.50 -42.69 -59.79
C LEU A 12 -38.57 -41.48 -59.94
N GLY A 13 -38.36 -41.00 -61.18
CA GLY A 13 -37.57 -39.81 -61.47
C GLY A 13 -38.18 -38.51 -60.94
N CYS A 14 -39.49 -38.31 -61.07
CA CYS A 14 -40.18 -37.09 -60.62
C CYS A 14 -40.53 -37.07 -59.12
N GLY A 15 -40.56 -38.22 -58.43
CA GLY A 15 -40.94 -38.31 -57.01
C GLY A 15 -39.75 -38.44 -56.05
N LEU A 16 -38.82 -39.37 -56.30
CA LEU A 16 -37.71 -39.64 -55.38
C LEU A 16 -36.61 -38.60 -55.48
N VAL A 17 -36.33 -38.10 -56.69
CA VAL A 17 -35.22 -37.16 -56.90
C VAL A 17 -35.50 -35.82 -56.20
N PRO A 18 -36.69 -35.20 -56.27
CA PRO A 18 -36.97 -33.96 -55.55
C PRO A 18 -37.03 -34.12 -54.03
N LEU A 19 -37.52 -35.26 -53.53
CA LEU A 19 -37.58 -35.54 -52.09
C LEU A 19 -36.20 -35.82 -51.49
N ALA A 20 -35.37 -36.60 -52.18
CA ALA A 20 -33.97 -36.79 -51.80
C ALA A 20 -33.20 -35.47 -51.89
N ALA A 21 -33.44 -34.67 -52.93
CA ALA A 21 -32.85 -33.34 -53.08
C ALA A 21 -33.29 -32.40 -51.95
N LEU A 22 -34.58 -32.37 -51.57
CA LEU A 22 -35.10 -31.57 -50.45
C LEU A 22 -34.53 -32.03 -49.10
N GLY A 23 -34.41 -33.34 -48.87
CA GLY A 23 -33.79 -33.88 -47.64
C GLY A 23 -32.31 -33.50 -47.54
N VAL A 24 -31.55 -33.66 -48.63
CA VAL A 24 -30.14 -33.26 -48.71
C VAL A 24 -30.00 -31.75 -48.55
N VAL A 25 -30.86 -30.94 -49.17
CA VAL A 25 -30.86 -29.47 -49.04
C VAL A 25 -31.18 -29.06 -47.61
N SER A 26 -32.20 -29.64 -46.97
CA SER A 26 -32.58 -29.33 -45.59
C SER A 26 -31.50 -29.68 -44.57
N ILE A 27 -30.87 -30.86 -44.69
CA ILE A 27 -29.73 -31.26 -43.85
C ILE A 27 -28.54 -30.33 -44.10
N SER A 28 -28.26 -30.03 -45.38
CA SER A 28 -27.21 -29.08 -45.76
C SER A 28 -27.46 -27.70 -45.14
N THR A 29 -28.68 -27.17 -45.18
CA THR A 29 -29.01 -25.87 -44.60
C THR A 29 -28.98 -25.88 -43.08
N ALA A 30 -29.44 -26.95 -42.43
CA ALA A 30 -29.39 -27.09 -40.97
C ALA A 30 -27.94 -27.19 -40.47
N ASN A 31 -27.11 -28.00 -41.13
CA ASN A 31 -25.68 -28.10 -40.80
C ASN A 31 -24.96 -26.76 -41.04
N ARG A 32 -25.22 -26.08 -42.16
CA ARG A 32 -24.65 -24.74 -42.42
C ARG A 32 -25.08 -23.73 -41.37
N GLY A 33 -26.35 -23.71 -40.98
CA GLY A 33 -26.87 -22.80 -39.95
C GLY A 33 -26.26 -23.07 -38.58
N MET A 34 -26.12 -24.35 -38.19
CA MET A 34 -25.54 -24.72 -36.90
C MET A 34 -24.03 -24.44 -36.85
N THR A 35 -23.29 -24.69 -37.94
CA THR A 35 -21.88 -24.31 -38.06
C THR A 35 -21.70 -22.80 -38.05
N ALA A 36 -22.58 -22.02 -38.70
CA ALA A 36 -22.53 -20.56 -38.66
C ALA A 36 -22.77 -20.02 -37.24
N MET A 37 -23.77 -20.56 -36.53
CA MET A 37 -24.06 -20.16 -35.15
C MET A 37 -22.92 -20.53 -34.18
N GLU A 38 -22.27 -21.68 -34.39
CA GLU A 38 -21.08 -22.08 -33.65
C GLU A 38 -19.91 -21.13 -33.89
N GLN A 39 -19.68 -20.72 -35.14
CA GLN A 39 -18.63 -19.74 -35.50
C GLN A 39 -18.90 -18.37 -34.88
N ASP A 40 -20.13 -17.87 -34.96
CA ASP A 40 -20.52 -16.58 -34.38
C ASP A 40 -20.42 -16.59 -32.84
N ALA A 41 -20.87 -17.67 -32.19
CA ALA A 41 -20.77 -17.81 -30.74
C ALA A 41 -19.31 -17.97 -30.27
N GLN A 42 -18.47 -18.67 -31.04
CA GLN A 42 -17.03 -18.75 -30.78
C GLN A 42 -16.37 -17.36 -30.92
N ALA A 43 -16.65 -16.63 -32.00
CA ALA A 43 -16.11 -15.28 -32.21
C ALA A 43 -16.57 -14.30 -31.11
N GLY A 44 -17.83 -14.36 -30.70
CA GLY A 44 -18.38 -13.54 -29.62
C GLY A 44 -17.75 -13.84 -28.26
N LEU A 45 -17.54 -15.12 -27.93
CA LEU A 45 -16.87 -15.49 -26.67
C LEU A 45 -15.39 -15.11 -26.70
N GLU A 46 -14.69 -15.35 -27.81
CA GLU A 46 -13.30 -14.92 -27.97
C GLU A 46 -13.16 -13.41 -27.77
N GLN A 47 -14.08 -12.62 -28.33
CA GLN A 47 -14.08 -11.17 -28.12
C GLN A 47 -14.34 -10.80 -26.65
N SER A 48 -15.34 -11.42 -26.02
CA SER A 48 -15.65 -11.20 -24.60
C SER A 48 -14.46 -11.51 -23.68
N VAL A 49 -13.75 -12.61 -23.94
CA VAL A 49 -12.52 -12.98 -23.21
C VAL A 49 -11.43 -11.92 -23.42
N LYS A 50 -11.23 -11.45 -24.65
CA LYS A 50 -10.25 -10.40 -24.93
C LYS A 50 -10.59 -9.10 -24.19
N ASP A 51 -11.85 -8.68 -24.22
CA ASP A 51 -12.32 -7.48 -23.53
C ASP A 51 -12.13 -7.60 -22.01
N HIS A 52 -12.42 -8.78 -21.45
CA HIS A 52 -12.16 -9.08 -20.04
C HIS A 52 -10.68 -9.00 -19.69
N MET A 53 -9.80 -9.58 -20.52
CA MET A 53 -8.35 -9.50 -20.32
C MET A 53 -7.81 -8.07 -20.42
N VAL A 54 -8.36 -7.26 -21.33
CA VAL A 54 -8.08 -5.82 -21.43
C VAL A 54 -8.48 -5.09 -20.15
N ALA A 55 -9.67 -5.37 -19.61
CA ALA A 55 -10.14 -4.77 -18.37
C ALA A 55 -9.23 -5.12 -17.18
N VAL A 56 -8.82 -6.39 -17.04
CA VAL A 56 -7.88 -6.83 -16.00
C VAL A 56 -6.54 -6.13 -16.14
N ARG A 57 -5.96 -6.10 -17.35
CA ARG A 57 -4.71 -5.39 -17.64
C ARG A 57 -4.79 -3.92 -17.26
N ASP A 58 -5.85 -3.21 -17.67
CA ASP A 58 -5.98 -1.77 -17.45
C ASP A 58 -6.27 -1.42 -15.98
N LEU A 59 -6.93 -2.30 -15.23
CA LEU A 59 -7.08 -2.17 -13.78
C LEU A 59 -5.72 -2.32 -13.08
N LYS A 60 -4.99 -3.38 -13.38
CA LYS A 60 -3.67 -3.68 -12.80
C LYS A 60 -2.64 -2.61 -13.13
N LYS A 61 -2.60 -2.17 -14.39
CA LYS A 61 -1.78 -1.05 -14.83
C LYS A 61 -2.03 0.20 -13.99
N ARG A 62 -3.30 0.59 -13.81
CA ARG A 62 -3.65 1.76 -12.99
C ARG A 62 -3.24 1.60 -11.53
N GLN A 63 -3.39 0.41 -10.95
CA GLN A 63 -2.96 0.14 -9.57
C GLN A 63 -1.45 0.29 -9.41
N ILE A 64 -0.66 -0.26 -10.33
CA ILE A 64 0.80 -0.17 -10.32
C ILE A 64 1.27 1.27 -10.53
N GLU A 65 0.74 1.96 -11.54
CA GLU A 65 1.08 3.38 -11.79
C GLU A 65 0.70 4.26 -10.58
N SER A 66 -0.47 4.00 -9.96
CA SER A 66 -0.91 4.74 -8.77
C SER A 66 -0.03 4.46 -7.54
N TYR A 67 0.46 3.23 -7.38
CA TYR A 67 1.38 2.86 -6.32
C TYR A 67 2.69 3.67 -6.41
N PHE A 68 3.29 3.75 -7.60
CA PHE A 68 4.50 4.54 -7.80
C PHE A 68 4.26 6.06 -7.70
N GLU A 69 3.11 6.55 -8.15
CA GLU A 69 2.73 7.95 -7.94
C GLU A 69 2.53 8.27 -6.45
N GLY A 70 2.03 7.32 -5.66
CA GLY A 70 1.98 7.41 -4.20
C GLY A 70 3.37 7.52 -3.58
N LEU A 71 4.30 6.64 -3.98
CA LEU A 71 5.69 6.70 -3.52
C LEU A 71 6.40 8.01 -3.91
N LYS A 72 6.15 8.51 -5.13
CA LYS A 72 6.65 9.80 -5.60
C LYS A 72 6.21 10.94 -4.69
N LYS A 73 4.92 10.99 -4.33
CA LYS A 73 4.38 11.98 -3.40
C LYS A 73 4.99 11.84 -2.00
N LEU A 74 5.14 10.60 -1.53
CA LEU A 74 5.71 10.30 -0.22
C LEU A 74 7.16 10.75 -0.09
N VAL A 75 8.02 10.42 -1.06
CA VAL A 75 9.43 10.87 -1.04
C VAL A 75 9.55 12.39 -1.16
N GLY A 76 8.68 13.00 -1.96
CA GLY A 76 8.59 14.47 -2.06
C GLY A 76 8.19 15.13 -0.74
N ASP A 77 7.25 14.57 0.00
CA ASP A 77 6.84 15.06 1.33
C ASP A 77 8.01 15.00 2.32
N PHE A 78 8.74 13.88 2.40
CA PHE A 78 9.93 13.80 3.25
C PHE A 78 11.00 14.82 2.85
N ALA A 79 11.17 15.10 1.56
CA ALA A 79 12.22 16.00 1.06
C ALA A 79 12.03 17.46 1.52
N ILE A 80 10.77 17.89 1.74
CA ILE A 80 10.43 19.28 2.09
C ILE A 80 10.23 19.50 3.60
N ARG A 81 10.31 18.45 4.43
CA ARG A 81 10.04 18.57 5.87
C ARG A 81 11.13 19.40 6.59
N PRO A 82 10.79 20.52 7.25
CA PRO A 82 11.77 21.38 7.93
C PRO A 82 12.62 20.66 8.99
N ALA A 83 12.02 19.73 9.74
CA ALA A 83 12.71 18.93 10.73
C ALA A 83 13.81 18.05 10.11
N LEU A 84 13.56 17.49 8.92
CA LEU A 84 14.54 16.67 8.20
C LEU A 84 15.62 17.54 7.54
N ILE A 85 15.28 18.70 6.97
CA ILE A 85 16.27 19.65 6.44
C ILE A 85 17.24 20.09 7.54
N LYS A 86 16.72 20.44 8.73
CA LYS A 86 17.56 20.74 9.90
C LYS A 86 18.37 19.52 10.35
N GLY A 87 17.74 18.34 10.39
CA GLY A 87 18.39 17.08 10.73
C GLY A 87 19.60 16.77 9.85
N VAL A 88 19.47 16.90 8.52
CA VAL A 88 20.56 16.65 7.56
C VAL A 88 21.77 17.54 7.83
N LYS A 89 21.58 18.83 8.14
CA LYS A 89 22.70 19.74 8.46
C LYS A 89 23.46 19.28 9.71
N GLU A 90 22.74 18.96 10.77
CA GLU A 90 23.33 18.56 12.05
C GLU A 90 23.98 17.17 11.96
N LEU A 91 23.33 16.23 11.27
CA LEU A 91 23.87 14.89 11.01
C LEU A 91 25.13 14.95 10.13
N LYS A 92 25.15 15.81 9.10
CA LYS A 92 26.34 16.03 8.26
C LYS A 92 27.52 16.50 9.11
N ALA A 93 27.30 17.50 9.97
CA ALA A 93 28.35 18.01 10.85
C ALA A 93 28.87 16.93 11.81
N GLY A 94 27.96 16.21 12.48
CA GLY A 94 28.33 15.12 13.38
C GLY A 94 29.03 13.96 12.68
N PHE A 95 28.64 13.63 11.45
CA PHE A 95 29.30 12.59 10.65
C PHE A 95 30.73 12.98 10.27
N GLN A 96 30.97 14.27 9.97
CA GLN A 96 32.30 14.77 9.65
C GLN A 96 33.26 14.74 10.84
N SER A 97 32.77 14.98 12.06
CA SER A 97 33.58 14.93 13.28
C SER A 97 33.66 13.55 13.94
N LEU A 98 32.80 12.61 13.52
CA LEU A 98 32.58 11.30 14.16
C LEU A 98 33.87 10.53 14.47
N ARG A 99 34.77 10.40 13.49
CA ARG A 99 36.04 9.70 13.67
C ARG A 99 36.88 10.30 14.80
N THR A 100 36.97 11.63 14.82
CA THR A 100 37.79 12.37 15.79
C THR A 100 37.19 12.26 17.18
N GLU A 101 35.87 12.42 17.30
CA GLU A 101 35.14 12.34 18.58
C GLU A 101 35.13 10.92 19.14
N ALA A 102 35.06 9.90 18.28
CA ALA A 102 35.17 8.49 18.66
C ALA A 102 36.59 8.06 19.04
N GLY A 103 37.59 8.94 18.95
CA GLY A 103 38.98 8.65 19.31
C GLY A 103 39.70 7.66 18.37
N LEU A 104 39.20 7.50 17.14
CA LEU A 104 39.74 6.56 16.15
C LEU A 104 41.00 7.14 15.46
N THR A 105 42.15 6.92 16.11
CA THR A 105 43.46 7.41 15.65
C THR A 105 44.11 6.47 14.63
N ASP A 106 44.07 5.14 14.86
CA ASP A 106 44.59 4.13 13.93
C ASP A 106 43.47 3.50 13.08
N MET A 107 43.33 4.00 11.86
CA MET A 107 42.30 3.53 10.92
C MET A 107 42.57 2.12 10.37
N GLN A 108 43.81 1.62 10.43
CA GLN A 108 44.11 0.24 10.02
C GLN A 108 43.55 -0.75 11.05
N VAL A 109 43.62 -0.41 12.34
CA VAL A 109 42.98 -1.18 13.41
C VAL A 109 41.46 -1.11 13.27
N ALA A 110 40.89 0.09 13.13
CA ALA A 110 39.45 0.28 12.97
C ALA A 110 38.87 -0.50 11.77
N ARG A 111 39.56 -0.48 10.61
CA ARG A 111 39.15 -1.26 9.43
C ARG A 111 39.25 -2.77 9.66
N ARG A 112 40.25 -3.24 10.41
CA ARG A 112 40.40 -4.66 10.74
C ARG A 112 39.27 -5.14 11.65
N GLU A 113 38.88 -4.33 12.63
CA GLU A 113 37.74 -4.61 13.50
C GLU A 113 36.43 -4.65 12.72
N LEU A 114 36.20 -3.67 11.86
CA LEU A 114 35.01 -3.66 10.99
C LEU A 114 35.00 -4.87 10.05
N LEU A 115 36.14 -5.24 9.47
CA LEU A 115 36.25 -6.41 8.61
C LEU A 115 35.94 -7.73 9.35
N GLN A 116 36.24 -7.83 10.65
CA GLN A 116 35.82 -8.98 11.46
C GLN A 116 34.30 -9.09 11.56
N TYR A 117 33.60 -7.96 11.77
CA TYR A 117 32.13 -7.94 11.76
C TYR A 117 31.58 -8.40 10.41
N TYR A 118 32.13 -7.88 9.30
CA TYR A 118 31.71 -8.27 7.94
C TYR A 118 31.92 -9.77 7.68
N ASN A 119 33.06 -10.33 8.09
CA ASN A 119 33.37 -11.76 7.92
C ASN A 119 32.59 -12.68 8.88
N GLY A 120 32.03 -12.12 9.96
CA GLY A 120 31.20 -12.80 10.94
C GLY A 120 29.73 -12.80 10.53
N ASP A 121 28.94 -12.00 11.24
CA ASP A 121 27.47 -11.99 11.16
C ASP A 121 26.96 -11.70 9.74
N PHE A 122 27.53 -10.69 9.06
CA PHE A 122 27.09 -10.30 7.72
C PHE A 122 27.36 -11.41 6.69
N ALA A 123 28.59 -11.92 6.61
CA ALA A 123 28.93 -12.99 5.67
C ALA A 123 28.20 -14.29 5.99
N ALA A 124 27.89 -14.57 7.25
CA ALA A 124 27.07 -15.73 7.63
C ALA A 124 25.64 -15.62 7.10
N GLU A 125 24.99 -14.47 7.29
CA GLU A 125 23.64 -14.24 6.77
C GLU A 125 23.63 -14.17 5.23
N TYR A 126 24.65 -13.55 4.61
CA TYR A 126 24.81 -13.55 3.16
C TYR A 126 24.87 -14.97 2.60
N ARG A 127 25.73 -15.84 3.17
CA ARG A 127 25.85 -17.25 2.74
C ARG A 127 24.53 -18.00 2.85
N LYS A 128 23.78 -17.77 3.93
CA LYS A 128 22.48 -18.40 4.17
C LYS A 128 21.46 -18.02 3.09
N ARG A 129 21.49 -16.79 2.58
CA ARG A 129 20.56 -16.28 1.56
C ARG A 129 21.00 -16.52 0.12
N ASN A 130 22.27 -16.84 -0.10
CA ASN A 130 22.88 -16.88 -1.43
C ASN A 130 23.57 -18.23 -1.73
N ASP A 131 22.97 -19.35 -1.33
CA ASP A 131 23.45 -20.70 -1.62
C ASP A 131 24.93 -20.95 -1.23
N GLY A 132 25.36 -20.36 -0.13
CA GLY A 132 26.73 -20.50 0.39
C GLY A 132 27.78 -19.64 -0.34
N ARG A 133 27.41 -18.78 -1.30
CA ARG A 133 28.33 -17.81 -1.92
C ARG A 133 28.95 -16.88 -0.86
N GLN A 134 30.18 -16.43 -1.09
CA GLN A 134 30.91 -15.55 -0.17
C GLN A 134 31.02 -14.14 -0.77
N PRO A 135 30.69 -13.09 0.01
CA PRO A 135 30.90 -11.71 -0.44
C PRO A 135 32.37 -11.31 -0.26
N ASP A 136 32.89 -10.45 -1.14
CA ASP A 136 34.23 -9.87 -1.00
C ASP A 136 34.21 -8.69 0.00
N CYS A 137 34.12 -9.05 1.29
CA CYS A 137 34.10 -8.10 2.39
C CYS A 137 35.37 -7.25 2.47
N ALA A 138 36.52 -7.82 2.11
CA ALA A 138 37.81 -7.12 2.18
C ALA A 138 37.86 -5.98 1.15
N ALA A 139 37.47 -6.26 -0.10
CA ALA A 139 37.40 -5.23 -1.13
C ALA A 139 36.36 -4.15 -0.80
N TYR A 140 35.22 -4.53 -0.20
CA TYR A 140 34.19 -3.58 0.22
C TYR A 140 34.70 -2.62 1.31
N VAL A 141 35.23 -3.16 2.42
CA VAL A 141 35.72 -2.37 3.55
C VAL A 141 36.94 -1.51 3.16
N ALA A 142 37.79 -1.98 2.25
CA ALA A 142 38.94 -1.22 1.76
C ALA A 142 38.55 0.08 1.05
N ARG A 143 37.36 0.12 0.43
CA ARG A 143 36.86 1.30 -0.32
C ARG A 143 36.04 2.27 0.53
N LEU A 144 35.78 1.95 1.80
CA LEU A 144 35.05 2.85 2.71
C LEU A 144 35.92 4.07 3.07
N SER A 145 35.29 5.23 3.25
CA SER A 145 35.97 6.40 3.83
C SER A 145 36.26 6.17 5.32
N ASP A 146 37.17 6.95 5.91
CA ASP A 146 37.47 6.79 7.34
C ASP A 146 36.25 7.10 8.22
N ASN A 147 35.41 8.07 7.84
CA ASN A 147 34.16 8.38 8.54
C ASN A 147 33.10 7.29 8.35
N ALA A 148 33.04 6.65 7.18
CA ALA A 148 32.18 5.49 6.96
C ALA A 148 32.54 4.33 7.90
N VAL A 149 33.84 4.07 8.06
CA VAL A 149 34.34 3.05 9.00
C VAL A 149 33.91 3.39 10.43
N ALA A 150 34.08 4.65 10.86
CA ALA A 150 33.66 5.10 12.18
C ALA A 150 32.14 4.93 12.40
N MET A 151 31.32 5.29 11.41
CA MET A 151 29.86 5.15 11.48
C MET A 151 29.41 3.70 11.61
N GLN A 152 29.99 2.80 10.81
CA GLN A 152 29.61 1.41 10.84
C GLN A 152 30.08 0.68 12.10
N LEU A 153 31.24 1.06 12.66
CA LEU A 153 31.63 0.57 13.98
C LEU A 153 30.60 0.98 15.04
N ALA A 154 30.23 2.27 15.07
CA ALA A 154 29.31 2.82 16.06
C ALA A 154 27.88 2.25 15.98
N PHE A 155 27.34 2.03 14.77
CA PHE A 155 25.92 1.69 14.58
C PHE A 155 25.64 0.26 14.08
N LEU A 156 26.64 -0.47 13.58
CA LEU A 156 26.48 -1.87 13.18
C LEU A 156 27.14 -2.81 14.19
N LYS A 157 28.46 -2.66 14.37
CA LYS A 157 29.26 -3.56 15.22
C LYS A 157 28.99 -3.35 16.70
N ASP A 158 29.02 -2.11 17.20
CA ASP A 158 28.82 -1.79 18.62
C ASP A 158 27.34 -1.71 19.03
N ASN A 159 26.43 -1.86 18.06
CA ASN A 159 25.00 -1.88 18.31
C ASN A 159 24.57 -3.21 18.93
N LEU A 160 24.10 -3.14 20.17
CA LEU A 160 23.72 -4.30 20.99
C LEU A 160 22.47 -5.05 20.49
N ASN A 161 21.71 -4.47 19.56
CA ASN A 161 20.55 -5.13 18.97
C ASN A 161 20.99 -6.24 17.99
N PRO A 162 20.22 -7.35 17.87
CA PRO A 162 20.53 -8.41 16.94
C PRO A 162 20.42 -7.95 15.48
N LEU A 163 21.03 -8.73 14.58
CA LEU A 163 20.94 -8.51 13.14
C LEU A 163 19.46 -8.50 12.68
N GLY A 164 19.09 -7.54 11.84
CA GLY A 164 17.69 -7.26 11.45
C GLY A 164 16.89 -6.41 12.46
N GLN A 165 17.47 -6.03 13.59
CA GLN A 165 16.86 -5.13 14.60
C GLN A 165 17.75 -3.94 14.96
N LYS A 166 18.76 -3.64 14.14
CA LYS A 166 19.74 -2.57 14.38
C LYS A 166 19.09 -1.19 14.47
N GLN A 167 17.98 -0.97 13.77
CA GLN A 167 17.09 0.20 13.86
C GLN A 167 16.52 0.48 15.26
N ARG A 168 16.63 -0.43 16.23
CA ARG A 168 16.21 -0.13 17.61
C ARG A 168 17.18 0.77 18.37
N ALA A 169 18.39 0.95 17.86
CA ALA A 169 19.36 1.86 18.47
C ALA A 169 19.06 3.32 18.09
N ASP A 170 18.63 4.10 19.08
CA ASP A 170 18.38 5.54 18.92
C ASP A 170 19.67 6.38 19.01
N ARG A 171 20.79 5.80 19.46
CA ARG A 171 22.11 6.44 19.57
C ARG A 171 23.25 5.43 19.40
N ALA A 172 24.45 5.93 19.12
CA ALA A 172 25.68 5.16 19.25
C ALA A 172 26.09 5.01 20.73
N THR A 173 26.88 3.98 21.03
CA THR A 173 27.49 3.76 22.35
C THR A 173 28.58 4.77 22.67
N ALA A 174 29.30 5.25 21.67
CA ALA A 174 30.26 6.33 21.82
C ALA A 174 29.55 7.67 22.02
N GLU A 175 30.08 8.51 22.91
CA GLU A 175 29.59 9.88 23.13
C GLU A 175 30.09 10.81 22.02
N VAL A 176 29.27 10.98 21.00
CA VAL A 176 29.56 11.77 19.80
C VAL A 176 28.43 12.75 19.53
N SER A 177 28.77 13.91 18.96
CA SER A 177 27.82 14.97 18.60
C SER A 177 26.75 14.51 17.61
N TYR A 178 27.03 13.47 16.81
CA TYR A 178 26.06 12.81 15.93
C TYR A 178 24.85 12.21 16.67
N ASN A 179 25.00 11.80 17.95
CA ASN A 179 23.91 11.18 18.71
C ASN A 179 22.72 12.10 18.88
N GLN A 180 22.94 13.37 19.23
CA GLN A 180 21.88 14.31 19.56
C GLN A 180 20.87 14.54 18.39
N PRO A 181 21.30 14.88 17.15
CA PRO A 181 20.37 14.99 16.04
C PRO A 181 19.76 13.64 15.64
N HIS A 182 20.49 12.54 15.76
CA HIS A 182 19.97 11.20 15.45
C HIS A 182 18.86 10.79 16.42
N GLU A 183 19.06 10.90 17.73
CA GLU A 183 18.05 10.60 18.76
C GLU A 183 16.77 11.43 18.58
N ARG A 184 16.90 12.68 18.11
CA ARG A 184 15.76 13.56 17.88
C ARG A 184 14.88 13.12 16.70
N ILE A 185 15.48 12.66 15.60
CA ILE A 185 14.72 12.32 14.38
C ILE A 185 14.43 10.83 14.24
N HIS A 186 15.25 9.95 14.83
CA HIS A 186 15.23 8.52 14.55
C HIS A 186 13.95 7.81 15.02
N PRO A 187 13.42 8.07 16.25
CA PRO A 187 12.17 7.44 16.68
C PRO A 187 11.00 7.76 15.75
N TRP A 188 10.86 9.04 15.38
CA TRP A 188 9.84 9.48 14.43
C TRP A 188 10.03 8.84 13.05
N MET A 189 11.27 8.79 12.55
CA MET A 189 11.55 8.18 11.25
C MET A 189 11.28 6.68 11.21
N ARG A 190 11.68 5.97 12.28
CA ARG A 190 11.41 4.54 12.45
C ARG A 190 9.91 4.27 12.42
N SER A 191 9.12 5.03 13.17
CA SER A 191 7.65 4.90 13.15
C SER A 191 7.04 5.17 11.78
N ASN A 192 7.58 6.12 11.01
CA ASN A 192 7.08 6.39 9.66
C ASN A 192 7.45 5.29 8.66
N VAL A 193 8.69 4.78 8.69
CA VAL A 193 9.10 3.64 7.87
C VAL A 193 8.21 2.43 8.13
N GLU A 194 7.94 2.13 9.40
CA GLU A 194 7.03 1.06 9.80
C GLU A 194 5.57 1.32 9.36
N PHE A 195 5.07 2.53 9.57
CA PHE A 195 3.69 2.92 9.20
C PHE A 195 3.42 2.83 7.70
N TYR A 196 4.35 3.31 6.87
CA TYR A 196 4.22 3.26 5.41
C TYR A 196 4.66 1.92 4.80
N GLY A 197 5.13 0.97 5.63
CA GLY A 197 5.63 -0.32 5.18
C GLY A 197 6.87 -0.21 4.28
N LEU A 198 7.70 0.82 4.48
CA LEU A 198 8.96 1.00 3.76
C LEU A 198 10.03 0.04 4.30
N TYR A 199 10.96 -0.40 3.44
CA TYR A 199 12.07 -1.24 3.90
C TYR A 199 13.13 -0.40 4.64
N ASP A 200 13.54 0.72 4.03
CA ASP A 200 14.45 1.68 4.64
C ASP A 200 14.26 3.09 4.05
N LEU A 201 14.79 4.09 4.75
CA LEU A 201 14.89 5.48 4.36
C LEU A 201 16.30 5.99 4.62
N PHE A 202 16.86 6.66 3.62
CA PHE A 202 18.20 7.20 3.62
C PHE A 202 18.19 8.72 3.49
N LEU A 203 19.11 9.39 4.18
CA LEU A 203 19.46 10.78 3.91
C LEU A 203 20.91 10.81 3.42
N VAL A 204 21.12 11.38 2.24
CA VAL A 204 22.41 11.42 1.55
C VAL A 204 22.89 12.85 1.43
N ASP A 205 24.15 13.10 1.78
CA ASP A 205 24.77 14.41 1.56
C ASP A 205 24.95 14.70 0.06
N ALA A 206 24.52 15.88 -0.39
CA ALA A 206 24.57 16.22 -1.82
C ALA A 206 26.02 16.33 -2.36
N GLU A 207 26.97 16.72 -1.53
CA GLU A 207 28.33 17.07 -1.95
C GLU A 207 29.27 15.85 -1.97
N SER A 208 29.31 15.10 -0.86
CA SER A 208 30.14 13.92 -0.68
C SER A 208 29.48 12.63 -1.19
N GLY A 209 28.15 12.62 -1.27
CA GLY A 209 27.36 11.43 -1.58
C GLY A 209 27.31 10.42 -0.43
N ASP A 210 27.74 10.78 0.78
CA ASP A 210 27.69 9.87 1.93
C ASP A 210 26.25 9.68 2.41
N ILE A 211 25.87 8.42 2.66
CA ILE A 211 24.63 8.07 3.36
C ILE A 211 24.80 8.43 4.83
N ILE A 212 24.51 9.67 5.18
CA ILE A 212 24.68 10.20 6.54
C ILE A 212 23.60 9.73 7.50
N TYR A 213 22.54 9.06 7.02
CA TYR A 213 21.47 8.48 7.84
C TYR A 213 20.82 7.28 7.12
N SER A 214 20.53 6.22 7.88
CA SER A 214 19.68 5.09 7.49
C SER A 214 18.81 4.69 8.70
N VAL A 215 17.55 4.33 8.45
CA VAL A 215 16.67 3.84 9.52
C VAL A 215 17.08 2.42 9.92
N PHE A 216 17.17 1.51 8.94
CA PHE A 216 17.40 0.08 9.17
C PHE A 216 18.84 -0.23 9.61
N LYS A 217 19.79 0.63 9.23
CA LYS A 217 21.23 0.54 9.51
C LYS A 217 21.82 -0.76 8.97
N GLU A 218 22.07 -0.79 7.66
CA GLU A 218 22.79 -1.86 6.98
C GLU A 218 24.23 -1.44 6.62
N THR A 219 24.94 -2.25 5.85
CA THR A 219 26.33 -2.03 5.44
C THR A 219 26.52 -0.86 4.45
N ASP A 220 25.43 -0.20 4.06
CA ASP A 220 25.42 1.05 3.31
C ASP A 220 25.53 2.28 4.19
N PHE A 221 25.22 2.19 5.48
CA PHE A 221 25.22 3.34 6.37
C PHE A 221 26.63 3.96 6.48
N GLY A 222 26.72 5.28 6.26
CA GLY A 222 27.97 6.04 6.18
C GLY A 222 28.71 5.94 4.85
N THR A 223 28.22 5.17 3.87
CA THR A 223 28.95 4.86 2.64
C THR A 223 28.69 5.89 1.53
N SER A 224 29.74 6.29 0.79
CA SER A 224 29.61 7.22 -0.34
C SER A 224 29.04 6.56 -1.60
N LEU A 225 27.96 7.15 -2.12
CA LEU A 225 27.34 6.88 -3.43
C LEU A 225 28.09 7.54 -4.60
N LYS A 226 29.07 8.40 -4.31
CA LYS A 226 29.86 9.11 -5.33
C LYS A 226 31.19 8.41 -5.60
N ASN A 227 31.94 8.12 -4.54
CA ASN A 227 33.32 7.61 -4.64
C ASN A 227 33.58 6.32 -3.84
N GLY A 228 32.56 5.78 -3.13
CA GLY A 228 32.69 4.60 -2.28
C GLY A 228 32.38 3.27 -3.00
N PRO A 229 32.29 2.14 -2.25
CA PRO A 229 31.94 0.84 -2.82
C PRO A 229 30.57 0.82 -3.51
N LEU A 230 29.65 1.70 -3.11
CA LEU A 230 28.31 1.82 -3.68
C LEU A 230 28.21 2.75 -4.91
N SER A 231 29.32 3.34 -5.38
CA SER A 231 29.31 4.28 -6.51
C SER A 231 28.78 3.75 -7.85
N ARG A 232 28.62 2.42 -7.98
CA ARG A 232 28.12 1.75 -9.20
C ARG A 232 26.86 0.92 -8.95
N THR A 233 26.06 1.30 -7.95
CA THR A 233 24.81 0.61 -7.58
C THR A 233 23.59 1.44 -7.97
N ILE A 234 22.42 0.80 -7.93
CA ILE A 234 21.13 1.42 -8.27
C ILE A 234 20.75 2.60 -7.35
N ILE A 235 21.14 2.59 -6.08
CA ILE A 235 20.93 3.74 -5.18
C ILE A 235 21.81 4.93 -5.57
N ALA A 236 23.04 4.68 -6.06
CA ALA A 236 23.90 5.73 -6.59
C ALA A 236 23.37 6.31 -7.91
N GLU A 237 22.77 5.49 -8.77
CA GLU A 237 22.07 5.96 -9.98
C GLU A 237 20.97 6.98 -9.62
N VAL A 238 20.14 6.70 -8.61
CA VAL A 238 19.09 7.61 -8.11
C VAL A 238 19.69 8.91 -7.58
N TYR A 239 20.68 8.84 -6.70
CA TYR A 239 21.36 10.01 -6.15
C TYR A 239 21.95 10.89 -7.27
N GLN A 240 22.63 10.30 -8.25
CA GLN A 240 23.23 11.03 -9.36
C GLN A 240 22.18 11.70 -10.24
N GLN A 241 21.09 11.01 -10.57
CA GLN A 241 19.99 11.58 -11.37
C GLN A 241 19.32 12.76 -10.66
N VAL A 242 19.04 12.64 -9.37
CA VAL A 242 18.45 13.73 -8.57
C VAL A 242 19.38 14.94 -8.51
N CYS A 243 20.66 14.73 -8.19
CA CYS A 243 21.65 15.80 -8.11
C CYS A 243 21.88 16.48 -9.47
N ALA A 244 21.81 15.73 -10.58
CA ALA A 244 22.01 16.26 -11.93
C ALA A 244 20.78 17.02 -12.49
N ALA A 245 19.58 16.73 -11.98
CA ALA A 245 18.34 17.33 -12.50
C ALA A 245 18.23 18.84 -12.26
N ASN A 246 18.86 19.36 -11.19
CA ASN A 246 18.80 20.78 -10.79
C ASN A 246 17.36 21.34 -10.71
N ASP A 247 16.42 20.50 -10.25
CA ASP A 247 15.00 20.82 -10.10
C ASP A 247 14.54 20.36 -8.70
N ARG A 248 13.85 21.25 -7.97
CA ARG A 248 13.32 20.98 -6.62
C ARG A 248 12.24 19.90 -6.57
N THR A 249 11.61 19.63 -7.71
CA THR A 249 10.54 18.63 -7.85
C THR A 249 11.01 17.35 -8.53
N ALA A 250 12.31 17.25 -8.86
CA ALA A 250 12.88 16.07 -9.47
C ALA A 250 12.66 14.84 -8.59
N VAL A 251 12.22 13.76 -9.21
CA VAL A 251 12.17 12.45 -8.56
C VAL A 251 12.80 11.44 -9.51
N ALA A 252 13.75 10.67 -9.00
CA ALA A 252 14.38 9.58 -9.73
C ALA A 252 13.97 8.24 -9.14
N LEU A 253 13.78 7.25 -10.00
CA LEU A 253 13.47 5.87 -9.63
C LEU A 253 14.48 4.94 -10.30
N SER A 254 15.03 4.01 -9.55
CA SER A 254 15.86 2.93 -10.11
C SER A 254 15.03 1.70 -10.44
N ASP A 255 15.50 0.97 -11.44
CA ASP A 255 14.98 -0.36 -11.74
C ASP A 255 15.38 -1.36 -10.62
N ILE A 256 14.80 -2.57 -10.64
CA ILE A 256 15.08 -3.61 -9.64
C ILE A 256 16.38 -4.36 -9.98
N LYS A 257 17.37 -4.30 -9.09
CA LYS A 257 18.64 -5.05 -9.21
C LYS A 257 19.06 -5.64 -7.84
N PRO A 258 19.97 -6.63 -7.81
CA PRO A 258 20.52 -7.12 -6.54
C PRO A 258 21.23 -5.97 -5.81
N TYR A 259 21.02 -5.89 -4.50
CA TYR A 259 21.65 -4.88 -3.65
C TYR A 259 22.44 -5.54 -2.52
N LEU A 260 23.78 -5.44 -2.59
CA LEU A 260 24.69 -6.12 -1.68
C LEU A 260 24.41 -5.84 -0.19
N PRO A 261 24.11 -4.60 0.25
CA PRO A 261 23.80 -4.32 1.65
C PRO A 261 22.60 -5.10 2.19
N SER A 262 21.60 -5.35 1.33
CA SER A 262 20.46 -6.23 1.61
C SER A 262 20.72 -7.67 1.17
N TYR A 263 21.99 -8.13 1.25
CA TYR A 263 22.42 -9.50 0.94
C TYR A 263 22.14 -9.95 -0.50
N GLU A 264 22.26 -9.05 -1.48
CA GLU A 264 21.88 -9.28 -2.89
C GLU A 264 20.38 -9.54 -3.11
N ALA A 265 19.54 -9.26 -2.11
CA ALA A 265 18.10 -9.22 -2.34
C ALA A 265 17.77 -8.16 -3.42
N PRO A 266 16.74 -8.41 -4.24
CA PRO A 266 16.26 -7.42 -5.19
C PRO A 266 15.81 -6.15 -4.47
N ALA A 267 16.28 -5.00 -4.92
CA ALA A 267 15.89 -3.71 -4.38
C ALA A 267 15.64 -2.72 -5.51
N SER A 268 14.83 -1.70 -5.21
CA SER A 268 14.64 -0.50 -6.02
C SER A 268 14.56 0.69 -5.08
N PHE A 269 14.97 1.85 -5.56
CA PHE A 269 15.09 3.07 -4.78
C PHE A 269 14.42 4.22 -5.52
N ILE A 270 13.72 5.08 -4.77
CA ILE A 270 13.15 6.33 -5.25
C ILE A 270 13.69 7.49 -4.43
N GLY A 271 14.10 8.58 -5.08
CA GLY A 271 14.77 9.70 -4.39
C GLY A 271 14.31 11.07 -4.86
N ALA A 272 14.37 12.04 -3.95
CA ALA A 272 14.02 13.44 -4.19
C ALA A 272 15.02 14.38 -3.51
N PRO A 273 15.25 15.59 -4.07
CA PRO A 273 16.26 16.50 -3.57
C PRO A 273 15.76 17.31 -2.37
N MET A 274 16.64 17.52 -1.40
CA MET A 274 16.39 18.34 -0.22
C MET A 274 17.12 19.68 -0.36
N TYR A 275 16.36 20.77 -0.34
CA TYR A 275 16.90 22.13 -0.47
C TYR A 275 16.77 22.91 0.84
N ASP A 276 17.78 23.73 1.11
CA ASP A 276 17.75 24.77 2.13
C ASP A 276 17.97 26.13 1.46
N GLY A 277 16.90 26.93 1.38
CA GLY A 277 16.89 28.04 0.42
C GLY A 277 17.22 27.50 -0.99
N ASP A 278 18.14 28.14 -1.70
CA ASP A 278 18.58 27.73 -3.04
C ASP A 278 19.70 26.69 -3.06
N THR A 279 20.17 26.23 -1.90
CA THR A 279 21.28 25.26 -1.82
C THR A 279 20.73 23.84 -1.75
N LEU A 280 21.18 22.97 -2.67
CA LEU A 280 20.94 21.53 -2.57
C LEU A 280 21.74 20.98 -1.38
N LEU A 281 21.04 20.60 -0.32
CA LEU A 281 21.63 20.11 0.90
C LEU A 281 21.89 18.59 0.84
N GLY A 282 20.95 17.84 0.27
CA GLY A 282 21.00 16.39 0.25
C GLY A 282 19.95 15.77 -0.65
N VAL A 283 19.87 14.44 -0.59
CA VAL A 283 18.84 13.64 -1.26
C VAL A 283 18.22 12.72 -0.22
N VAL A 284 16.89 12.73 -0.12
CA VAL A 284 16.16 11.68 0.59
C VAL A 284 15.90 10.54 -0.37
N ILE A 285 16.17 9.31 0.05
CA ILE A 285 15.95 8.11 -0.76
C ILE A 285 15.15 7.11 0.05
N LEU A 286 14.08 6.57 -0.54
CA LEU A 286 13.29 5.47 0.03
C LEU A 286 13.62 4.19 -0.73
N GLN A 287 13.76 3.08 0.00
CA GLN A 287 13.76 1.76 -0.62
C GLN A 287 12.32 1.32 -0.88
N VAL A 288 12.01 1.04 -2.14
CA VAL A 288 10.68 0.69 -2.62
C VAL A 288 10.23 -0.64 -2.00
N PRO A 289 9.07 -0.71 -1.34
CA PRO A 289 8.60 -1.94 -0.72
C PRO A 289 8.02 -2.90 -1.76
N LEU A 290 8.88 -3.79 -2.27
CA LEU A 290 8.55 -4.73 -3.35
C LEU A 290 7.41 -5.70 -2.99
N ASP A 291 7.19 -5.99 -1.71
CA ASP A 291 6.05 -6.83 -1.26
C ASP A 291 4.70 -6.19 -1.64
N GLY A 292 4.58 -4.87 -1.51
CA GLY A 292 3.37 -4.15 -1.92
C GLY A 292 3.13 -4.26 -3.42
N LEU A 293 4.20 -4.17 -4.22
CA LEU A 293 4.13 -4.35 -5.68
C LEU A 293 3.78 -5.80 -6.05
N ASN A 294 4.41 -6.78 -5.39
CA ASN A 294 4.14 -8.20 -5.57
C ASN A 294 2.68 -8.53 -5.26
N ASN A 295 2.10 -7.99 -4.19
CA ASN A 295 0.69 -8.20 -3.84
C ASN A 295 -0.26 -7.68 -4.93
N ILE A 296 0.04 -6.52 -5.55
CA ILE A 296 -0.78 -5.98 -6.65
C ILE A 296 -0.75 -6.92 -7.86
N VAL A 297 0.42 -7.45 -8.22
CA VAL A 297 0.59 -8.37 -9.37
C VAL A 297 0.03 -9.77 -9.07
N ALA A 298 0.18 -10.26 -7.83
CA ALA A 298 -0.27 -11.56 -7.38
C ALA A 298 -1.78 -11.67 -7.13
N GLU A 299 -2.51 -10.56 -7.05
CA GLU A 299 -3.96 -10.53 -6.86
C GLU A 299 -4.68 -11.08 -8.11
N ARG A 300 -5.41 -12.19 -7.94
CA ARG A 300 -5.99 -12.99 -9.04
C ARG A 300 -7.48 -12.82 -9.29
N ALA A 301 -8.13 -11.86 -8.62
CA ALA A 301 -9.54 -11.58 -8.83
C ALA A 301 -9.85 -11.40 -10.34
N GLY A 302 -10.74 -12.24 -10.87
CA GLY A 302 -11.15 -12.22 -12.27
C GLY A 302 -10.23 -12.96 -13.25
N LEU A 303 -9.12 -13.57 -12.83
CA LEU A 303 -8.21 -14.28 -13.74
C LEU A 303 -8.53 -15.77 -13.93
N GLY A 304 -9.26 -16.38 -13.00
CA GLY A 304 -9.54 -17.82 -13.03
C GLY A 304 -8.30 -18.65 -12.68
N GLU A 305 -8.31 -19.94 -13.03
CA GLU A 305 -7.34 -20.93 -12.52
C GLU A 305 -5.96 -20.85 -13.20
N THR A 306 -5.92 -20.53 -14.49
CA THR A 306 -4.68 -20.44 -15.28
C THR A 306 -4.23 -19.00 -15.52
N GLY A 307 -5.05 -18.02 -15.15
CA GLY A 307 -4.75 -16.62 -15.38
C GLY A 307 -3.68 -16.07 -14.43
N GLU A 308 -2.72 -15.34 -15.00
CA GLU A 308 -1.64 -14.68 -14.27
C GLU A 308 -1.36 -13.28 -14.83
N THR A 309 -0.70 -12.43 -14.02
CA THR A 309 -0.11 -11.18 -14.50
C THR A 309 1.38 -11.18 -14.24
N VAL A 310 2.13 -10.68 -15.21
CA VAL A 310 3.59 -10.64 -15.16
C VAL A 310 4.02 -9.20 -15.43
N LEU A 311 4.88 -8.69 -14.56
CA LEU A 311 5.52 -7.40 -14.71
C LEU A 311 6.95 -7.61 -15.21
N VAL A 312 7.33 -6.97 -16.31
CA VAL A 312 8.67 -7.11 -16.91
C VAL A 312 9.34 -5.76 -17.12
N GLY A 313 10.66 -5.72 -16.96
CA GLY A 313 11.48 -4.56 -17.28
C GLY A 313 11.78 -4.44 -18.78
N SER A 314 12.60 -3.45 -19.14
CA SER A 314 13.08 -3.25 -20.53
C SER A 314 14.01 -4.36 -21.01
N ASP A 315 14.58 -5.13 -20.09
CA ASP A 315 15.36 -6.35 -20.32
C ASP A 315 14.48 -7.61 -20.46
N TRP A 316 13.15 -7.44 -20.39
CA TRP A 316 12.17 -8.53 -20.45
C TRP A 316 12.31 -9.58 -19.35
N LEU A 317 13.01 -9.24 -18.26
CA LEU A 317 13.07 -10.04 -17.04
C LEU A 317 11.94 -9.64 -16.09
N PRO A 318 11.41 -10.59 -15.29
CA PRO A 318 10.36 -10.30 -14.32
C PRO A 318 10.82 -9.29 -13.26
N ARG A 319 9.88 -8.45 -12.82
CA ARG A 319 10.01 -7.49 -11.71
C ARG A 319 9.17 -7.86 -10.49
N CYS A 320 8.36 -8.92 -10.64
CA CYS A 320 7.60 -9.56 -9.58
C CYS A 320 7.65 -11.08 -9.77
N ASP A 321 7.41 -11.81 -8.70
CA ASP A 321 7.38 -13.27 -8.74
C ASP A 321 6.15 -13.78 -9.47
N THR A 322 6.34 -14.75 -10.36
CA THR A 322 5.24 -15.32 -11.16
C THR A 322 4.51 -16.42 -10.40
N TYR A 323 3.19 -16.50 -10.59
CA TYR A 323 2.34 -17.49 -9.92
C TYR A 323 2.56 -18.91 -10.45
N ARG A 324 2.71 -19.08 -11.77
CA ARG A 324 2.79 -20.42 -12.39
C ARG A 324 4.20 -21.01 -12.37
N ASP A 325 5.24 -20.22 -12.05
CA ASP A 325 6.63 -20.68 -11.95
C ASP A 325 7.38 -19.96 -10.80
N PRO A 326 7.00 -20.26 -9.54
CA PRO A 326 7.54 -19.61 -8.36
C PRO A 326 9.00 -19.99 -8.05
N GLU A 327 9.60 -20.91 -8.81
CA GLU A 327 10.99 -21.35 -8.63
C GLU A 327 11.92 -20.71 -9.67
N HIS A 328 11.54 -20.68 -10.95
CA HIS A 328 12.44 -20.29 -12.04
C HIS A 328 12.15 -18.93 -12.66
N ARG A 329 11.03 -18.29 -12.29
CA ARG A 329 10.62 -16.96 -12.75
C ARG A 329 10.23 -16.06 -11.58
N THR A 330 11.16 -15.95 -10.63
CA THR A 330 11.15 -14.96 -9.56
C THR A 330 12.11 -13.83 -9.92
N VAL A 331 12.00 -12.70 -9.22
CA VAL A 331 12.94 -11.59 -9.41
C VAL A 331 14.38 -12.05 -9.14
N VAL A 332 14.57 -12.92 -8.15
CA VAL A 332 15.86 -13.49 -7.77
C VAL A 332 16.38 -14.47 -8.83
N SER A 333 15.58 -15.45 -9.25
CA SER A 333 16.05 -16.46 -10.20
C SER A 333 16.30 -15.88 -11.60
N ALA A 334 15.58 -14.82 -11.97
CA ALA A 334 15.81 -14.08 -13.20
C ALA A 334 17.18 -13.39 -13.26
N GLN A 335 17.74 -13.00 -12.12
CA GLN A 335 19.07 -12.40 -12.06
C GLN A 335 20.16 -13.48 -12.13
N LEU A 336 19.92 -14.65 -11.55
CA LEU A 336 20.85 -15.78 -11.60
C LEU A 336 20.89 -16.46 -12.97
N ASN A 337 19.74 -16.56 -13.66
CA ASN A 337 19.61 -17.19 -14.98
C ASN A 337 18.74 -16.35 -15.95
N PRO A 338 19.22 -15.17 -16.41
CA PRO A 338 18.44 -14.27 -17.24
C PRO A 338 17.86 -14.92 -18.50
N GLU A 339 18.65 -15.75 -19.19
CA GLU A 339 18.23 -16.38 -20.44
C GLU A 339 17.01 -17.31 -20.30
N LYS A 340 16.82 -17.91 -19.12
CA LYS A 340 15.69 -18.80 -18.82
C LYS A 340 14.45 -18.02 -18.37
N ALA A 341 14.64 -16.95 -17.61
CA ALA A 341 13.53 -16.15 -17.08
C ALA A 341 12.98 -15.13 -18.09
N MET A 342 13.78 -14.70 -19.06
CA MET A 342 13.40 -13.69 -20.05
C MET A 342 12.13 -14.08 -20.81
N MET A 343 11.22 -13.11 -20.97
CA MET A 343 10.07 -13.24 -21.85
C MET A 343 10.50 -13.02 -23.30
N LYS A 344 10.29 -14.01 -24.17
CA LYS A 344 10.81 -14.04 -25.56
C LYS A 344 9.71 -13.90 -26.62
N ASP A 345 8.62 -13.21 -26.31
CA ASP A 345 7.51 -13.07 -27.25
C ASP A 345 7.69 -11.83 -28.16
N ASP A 346 8.16 -12.04 -29.38
CA ASP A 346 8.46 -10.97 -30.34
C ASP A 346 7.28 -10.04 -30.63
N ALA A 347 6.03 -10.55 -30.56
CA ALA A 347 4.84 -9.76 -30.82
C ALA A 347 4.54 -8.79 -29.66
N ILE A 348 4.65 -9.28 -28.42
CA ILE A 348 4.55 -8.43 -27.23
C ILE A 348 5.67 -7.39 -27.24
N ILE A 349 6.91 -7.83 -27.48
CA ILE A 349 8.11 -6.98 -27.42
C ILE A 349 7.96 -5.80 -28.37
N LYS A 350 7.71 -6.07 -29.65
CA LYS A 350 7.61 -5.07 -30.70
C LYS A 350 6.47 -4.06 -30.47
N THR A 351 5.38 -4.49 -29.85
CA THR A 351 4.21 -3.63 -29.61
C THR A 351 4.44 -2.71 -28.42
N VAL A 352 4.96 -3.27 -27.32
CA VAL A 352 5.25 -2.50 -26.10
C VAL A 352 6.39 -1.50 -26.33
N GLU A 353 7.42 -1.86 -27.10
CA GLU A 353 8.54 -0.95 -27.44
C GLU A 353 8.09 0.28 -28.24
N LYS A 354 6.97 0.17 -28.98
CA LYS A 354 6.34 1.32 -29.65
C LYS A 354 5.46 2.17 -28.73
N GLY A 355 5.27 1.75 -27.47
CA GLY A 355 4.35 2.38 -26.53
C GLY A 355 2.88 2.00 -26.74
N GLU A 356 2.59 0.94 -27.51
CA GLU A 356 1.23 0.51 -27.86
C GLU A 356 0.70 -0.57 -26.91
N THR A 357 -0.62 -0.75 -26.86
CA THR A 357 -1.29 -1.80 -26.09
C THR A 357 -2.01 -2.74 -27.03
N ALA A 358 -2.04 -4.05 -26.75
CA ALA A 358 -2.80 -5.00 -27.55
C ALA A 358 -3.35 -6.17 -26.71
N VAL A 359 -4.22 -6.96 -27.34
CA VAL A 359 -4.73 -8.23 -26.83
C VAL A 359 -4.80 -9.24 -27.97
N GLU A 360 -4.13 -10.37 -27.79
CA GLU A 360 -3.97 -11.37 -28.85
C GLU A 360 -3.98 -12.79 -28.28
N ILE A 361 -4.27 -13.77 -29.14
CA ILE A 361 -4.12 -15.19 -28.80
C ILE A 361 -2.75 -15.63 -29.29
N LEU A 362 -1.88 -15.96 -28.35
CA LEU A 362 -0.52 -16.41 -28.59
C LEU A 362 -0.49 -17.94 -28.71
N LYS A 363 0.36 -18.44 -29.61
CA LYS A 363 0.45 -19.88 -29.90
C LYS A 363 0.96 -20.69 -28.70
N ALA A 364 1.84 -20.10 -27.92
CA ALA A 364 2.45 -20.73 -26.76
C ALA A 364 2.93 -19.65 -25.78
N ASP A 365 2.71 -19.87 -24.49
CA ASP A 365 3.42 -19.20 -23.40
C ASP A 365 4.77 -19.89 -23.11
N TYR A 366 5.41 -19.53 -22.00
CA TYR A 366 6.68 -20.14 -21.60
C TYR A 366 6.54 -21.59 -21.11
N ILE A 367 5.30 -22.05 -20.84
CA ILE A 367 4.96 -23.43 -20.47
C ILE A 367 4.55 -24.23 -21.71
N GLY A 368 4.38 -23.57 -22.87
CA GLY A 368 4.04 -24.18 -24.15
C GLY A 368 2.55 -24.18 -24.48
N ASN A 369 1.70 -23.54 -23.66
CA ASN A 369 0.25 -23.56 -23.83
C ASN A 369 -0.25 -22.33 -24.61
N PRO A 370 -1.26 -22.47 -25.50
CA PRO A 370 -1.88 -21.30 -26.14
C PRO A 370 -2.58 -20.42 -25.11
N VAL A 371 -2.29 -19.12 -25.12
CA VAL A 371 -2.82 -18.16 -24.13
C VAL A 371 -3.46 -16.96 -24.81
N VAL A 372 -4.50 -16.41 -24.17
CA VAL A 372 -4.97 -15.04 -24.46
C VAL A 372 -4.13 -14.10 -23.62
N ALA A 373 -3.41 -13.18 -24.27
CA ALA A 373 -2.51 -12.24 -23.62
C ALA A 373 -2.92 -10.80 -23.92
N ALA A 374 -3.18 -10.02 -22.86
CA ALA A 374 -3.37 -8.58 -22.93
C ALA A 374 -2.15 -7.88 -22.31
N TYR A 375 -1.52 -6.97 -23.06
CA TYR A 375 -0.27 -6.35 -22.64
C TYR A 375 -0.23 -4.84 -22.92
N ALA A 376 0.48 -4.11 -22.06
CA ALA A 376 0.61 -2.66 -22.13
C ALA A 376 1.91 -2.17 -21.48
N PRO A 377 2.55 -1.11 -22.01
CA PRO A 377 3.60 -0.40 -21.31
C PRO A 377 3.04 0.35 -20.09
N LEU A 378 3.88 0.53 -19.08
CA LEU A 378 3.60 1.29 -17.87
C LEU A 378 4.34 2.62 -17.88
N LYS A 379 3.71 3.67 -17.36
CA LYS A 379 4.30 4.99 -17.21
C LYS A 379 4.80 5.18 -15.78
N ILE A 380 6.05 4.79 -15.51
CA ILE A 380 6.62 4.83 -14.16
C ILE A 380 7.95 5.58 -14.19
N LEU A 381 7.94 6.89 -13.91
CA LEU A 381 9.14 7.71 -13.63
C LEU A 381 10.37 7.43 -14.53
N GLY A 382 10.16 7.29 -15.85
CA GLY A 382 11.25 7.04 -16.82
C GLY A 382 11.67 5.58 -17.00
N LEU A 383 11.11 4.65 -16.24
CA LEU A 383 11.26 3.21 -16.44
C LEU A 383 10.33 2.72 -17.55
N ASN A 384 10.88 1.92 -18.46
CA ASN A 384 10.15 1.26 -19.54
C ASN A 384 9.75 -0.15 -19.11
N TRP A 385 8.72 -0.25 -18.27
CA TRP A 385 8.17 -1.53 -17.83
C TRP A 385 6.93 -1.91 -18.64
N ALA A 386 6.63 -3.20 -18.68
CA ALA A 386 5.44 -3.73 -19.33
C ALA A 386 4.66 -4.63 -18.39
N LEU A 387 3.34 -4.54 -18.46
CA LEU A 387 2.42 -5.45 -17.80
C LEU A 387 1.84 -6.40 -18.85
N VAL A 388 1.88 -7.70 -18.54
CA VAL A 388 1.34 -8.75 -19.39
C VAL A 388 0.39 -9.62 -18.58
N ALA A 389 -0.90 -9.54 -18.87
CA ALA A 389 -1.91 -10.42 -18.30
C ALA A 389 -2.19 -11.57 -19.27
N LYS A 390 -2.11 -12.82 -18.81
CA LYS A 390 -2.26 -14.02 -19.64
C LYS A 390 -3.26 -14.98 -19.03
N LYS A 391 -3.96 -15.75 -19.86
CA LYS A 391 -4.86 -16.85 -19.45
C LYS A 391 -4.85 -17.96 -20.49
N ASP A 392 -4.90 -19.23 -20.06
CA ASP A 392 -4.92 -20.35 -21.01
C ASP A 392 -6.20 -20.31 -21.86
N THR A 393 -6.03 -20.48 -23.17
CA THR A 393 -7.13 -20.40 -24.14
C THR A 393 -8.18 -21.50 -23.90
N SER A 394 -7.75 -22.66 -23.40
CA SER A 394 -8.62 -23.79 -23.05
C SER A 394 -9.57 -23.47 -21.90
N GLU A 395 -9.08 -22.80 -20.84
CA GLU A 395 -9.94 -22.33 -19.75
C GLU A 395 -10.84 -21.18 -20.23
N ALA A 396 -10.25 -20.22 -20.95
CA ALA A 396 -10.97 -19.05 -21.42
C ALA A 396 -12.14 -19.38 -22.37
N LEU A 397 -12.03 -20.46 -23.16
CA LEU A 397 -13.04 -20.90 -24.13
C LEU A 397 -13.72 -22.22 -23.74
N ALA A 398 -13.64 -22.63 -22.47
CA ALA A 398 -14.21 -23.90 -21.98
C ALA A 398 -15.73 -24.01 -22.30
N SER A 399 -16.47 -22.90 -22.20
CA SER A 399 -17.91 -22.83 -22.53
C SER A 399 -18.22 -23.10 -24.01
N VAL A 400 -17.30 -22.79 -24.93
CA VAL A 400 -17.45 -23.14 -26.35
C VAL A 400 -17.22 -24.63 -26.57
N GLN A 401 -16.25 -25.24 -25.87
CA GLN A 401 -15.95 -26.66 -26.04
C GLN A 401 -17.12 -27.56 -25.61
N THR A 402 -17.78 -27.24 -24.50
CA THR A 402 -19.00 -27.93 -24.07
C THR A 402 -20.13 -27.74 -25.09
N MET A 403 -20.28 -26.54 -25.66
CA MET A 403 -21.26 -26.27 -26.70
C MET A 403 -20.99 -27.05 -28.02
N LYS A 404 -19.73 -27.26 -28.40
CA LYS A 404 -19.35 -28.12 -29.55
C LYS A 404 -19.73 -29.59 -29.31
N ALA A 405 -19.51 -30.09 -28.10
CA ALA A 405 -19.89 -31.45 -27.74
C ALA A 405 -21.41 -31.67 -27.80
N THR A 406 -22.19 -30.69 -27.33
CA THR A 406 -23.65 -30.77 -27.38
C THR A 406 -24.22 -30.60 -28.80
N SER A 407 -23.65 -29.72 -29.64
CA SER A 407 -24.14 -29.50 -31.02
C SER A 407 -23.83 -30.67 -31.97
N THR A 408 -22.66 -31.31 -31.83
CA THR A 408 -22.30 -32.50 -32.62
C THR A 408 -23.19 -33.70 -32.30
N ALA A 409 -23.55 -33.89 -31.01
CA ALA A 409 -24.53 -34.87 -30.60
C ALA A 409 -25.92 -34.59 -31.21
N ALA A 410 -26.37 -33.34 -31.23
CA ALA A 410 -27.65 -32.95 -31.85
C ALA A 410 -27.66 -33.16 -33.37
N GLY A 411 -26.58 -32.81 -34.08
CA GLY A 411 -26.48 -32.98 -35.55
C GLY A 411 -26.46 -34.44 -36.01
N SER A 412 -25.79 -35.32 -35.26
CA SER A 412 -25.71 -36.76 -35.59
C SER A 412 -27.06 -37.47 -35.45
N SER A 413 -27.88 -37.08 -34.46
CA SER A 413 -29.23 -37.62 -34.33
C SER A 413 -30.11 -37.22 -35.51
N LEU A 414 -30.11 -35.95 -35.93
CA LEU A 414 -30.92 -35.45 -37.06
C LEU A 414 -30.64 -36.17 -38.40
N PHE A 415 -29.38 -36.60 -38.62
CA PHE A 415 -28.96 -37.36 -39.79
C PHE A 415 -29.55 -38.79 -39.83
N TRP A 416 -29.58 -39.49 -38.69
CA TRP A 416 -30.19 -40.82 -38.60
C TRP A 416 -31.71 -40.80 -38.76
N TRP A 417 -32.37 -39.74 -38.26
CA TRP A 417 -33.82 -39.54 -38.45
C TRP A 417 -34.20 -39.30 -39.91
N THR A 418 -33.37 -38.60 -40.69
CA THR A 418 -33.64 -38.28 -42.10
C THR A 418 -33.28 -39.43 -43.04
N VAL A 419 -32.18 -40.16 -42.80
CA VAL A 419 -31.82 -41.37 -43.57
C VAL A 419 -32.81 -42.52 -43.29
N GLY A 420 -33.23 -42.69 -42.04
CA GLY A 420 -34.26 -43.67 -41.66
C GLY A 420 -35.62 -43.39 -42.31
N GLY A 421 -36.01 -42.10 -42.43
CA GLY A 421 -37.24 -41.70 -43.11
C GLY A 421 -37.23 -41.84 -44.64
N GLY A 422 -36.06 -41.69 -45.28
CA GLY A 422 -35.88 -41.81 -46.73
C GLY A 422 -35.97 -43.25 -47.25
N ILE A 423 -35.51 -44.24 -46.47
CA ILE A 423 -35.56 -45.66 -46.86
C ILE A 423 -37.00 -46.21 -46.81
N MET A 424 -37.82 -45.68 -45.90
CA MET A 424 -39.22 -46.07 -45.73
C MET A 424 -40.16 -45.53 -46.83
N SER A 425 -39.80 -44.42 -47.48
CA SER A 425 -40.61 -43.80 -48.54
C SER A 425 -40.38 -44.43 -49.93
N ALA A 426 -39.20 -45.01 -50.19
CA ALA A 426 -38.91 -45.73 -51.43
C ALA A 426 -39.61 -47.11 -51.54
N LEU A 427 -39.88 -47.77 -50.41
CA LEU A 427 -40.58 -49.06 -50.37
C LEU A 427 -42.11 -48.95 -50.53
N ALA A 428 -42.68 -47.76 -50.29
CA ALA A 428 -44.12 -47.52 -50.36
C ALA A 428 -44.65 -47.40 -51.81
N VAL A 429 -43.83 -46.98 -52.77
CA VAL A 429 -44.29 -46.65 -54.15
C VAL A 429 -44.50 -47.90 -55.03
N ALA A 430 -43.83 -49.03 -54.75
CA ALA A 430 -44.03 -50.28 -55.50
C ALA A 430 -45.29 -51.06 -55.09
N GLY A 431 -45.85 -50.81 -53.89
CA GLY A 431 -46.99 -51.55 -53.34
C GLY A 431 -48.37 -51.02 -53.76
N ILE A 432 -48.44 -49.84 -54.38
CA ILE A 432 -49.69 -49.09 -54.59
C ILE A 432 -50.56 -49.70 -55.71
N ALA A 433 -50.02 -50.51 -56.62
CA ALA A 433 -50.78 -51.08 -57.75
C ALA A 433 -51.61 -52.35 -57.41
N ILE A 434 -51.34 -53.03 -56.29
CA ILE A 434 -52.04 -54.27 -55.91
C ILE A 434 -53.11 -54.00 -54.83
N CYS A 435 -53.00 -52.90 -54.09
CA CYS A 435 -53.79 -52.66 -52.89
C CYS A 435 -55.20 -52.07 -53.12
N ILE A 436 -55.57 -51.75 -54.37
CA ILE A 436 -56.93 -51.26 -54.69
C ILE A 436 -57.93 -52.42 -54.87
N ALA A 437 -57.48 -53.69 -54.88
CA ALA A 437 -58.36 -54.83 -55.14
C ALA A 437 -59.02 -55.46 -53.90
N THR A 438 -58.58 -55.17 -52.67
CA THR A 438 -59.18 -55.81 -51.47
C THR A 438 -59.29 -54.85 -50.30
N ARG A 439 -60.40 -54.11 -50.32
CA ARG A 439 -61.20 -53.53 -49.22
C ARG A 439 -60.59 -53.45 -47.81
N ILE A 440 -60.65 -52.21 -47.29
CA ILE A 440 -61.26 -51.81 -46.00
C ILE A 440 -60.99 -52.78 -44.82
N SER A 441 -59.82 -52.63 -44.19
CA SER A 441 -59.62 -52.93 -42.75
C SER A 441 -58.26 -52.48 -42.17
N ARG A 442 -57.30 -51.96 -42.95
CA ARG A 442 -55.93 -51.63 -42.46
C ARG A 442 -55.61 -50.20 -41.95
N PRO A 443 -56.27 -49.09 -42.35
CA PRO A 443 -55.80 -47.75 -41.92
C PRO A 443 -56.10 -47.44 -40.43
N ILE A 444 -57.08 -48.11 -39.82
CA ILE A 444 -57.48 -47.87 -38.43
C ILE A 444 -56.45 -48.44 -37.43
N ILE A 445 -55.80 -49.57 -37.74
CA ILE A 445 -54.77 -50.18 -36.88
C ILE A 445 -53.47 -49.36 -36.89
N ALA A 446 -53.07 -48.80 -38.04
CA ALA A 446 -51.87 -47.97 -38.14
C ALA A 446 -52.05 -46.59 -37.48
N ALA A 447 -53.25 -46.00 -37.59
CA ALA A 447 -53.61 -44.78 -36.88
C ALA A 447 -53.65 -45.00 -35.35
N ALA A 448 -54.23 -46.12 -34.90
CA ALA A 448 -54.22 -46.51 -33.48
C ALA A 448 -52.79 -46.71 -32.94
N GLY A 449 -51.90 -47.34 -33.71
CA GLY A 449 -50.49 -47.52 -33.30
C GLY A 449 -49.70 -46.22 -33.22
N THR A 450 -50.00 -45.24 -34.08
CA THR A 450 -49.37 -43.91 -34.03
C THR A 450 -49.92 -43.11 -32.85
N LEU A 451 -51.23 -43.16 -32.63
CA LEU A 451 -51.90 -42.51 -31.50
C LEU A 451 -51.37 -43.03 -30.16
N SER A 452 -51.18 -44.35 -30.03
CA SER A 452 -50.60 -44.98 -28.85
C SER A 452 -49.18 -44.47 -28.55
N LYS A 453 -48.29 -44.39 -29.55
CA LYS A 453 -46.93 -43.85 -29.35
C LYS A 453 -46.92 -42.36 -29.03
N SER A 454 -47.80 -41.57 -29.65
CA SER A 454 -47.93 -40.14 -29.36
C SER A 454 -48.48 -39.91 -27.96
N SER A 455 -49.43 -40.74 -27.49
CA SER A 455 -49.90 -40.77 -26.11
C SER A 455 -48.77 -41.08 -25.13
N GLU A 456 -47.98 -42.12 -25.39
CA GLU A 456 -46.83 -42.48 -24.55
C GLU A 456 -45.81 -41.34 -24.48
N GLY A 457 -45.51 -40.70 -25.61
CA GLY A 457 -44.64 -39.52 -25.65
C GLY A 457 -45.21 -38.30 -24.91
N LEU A 458 -46.52 -38.07 -25.01
CA LEU A 458 -47.21 -37.00 -24.28
C LEU A 458 -47.18 -37.24 -22.77
N SER A 459 -47.49 -38.46 -22.32
CA SER A 459 -47.43 -38.83 -20.90
C SER A 459 -46.00 -38.75 -20.35
N ALA A 460 -44.98 -39.14 -21.13
CA ALA A 460 -43.58 -38.99 -20.73
C ALA A 460 -43.15 -37.52 -20.60
N THR A 461 -43.55 -36.67 -21.56
CA THR A 461 -43.27 -35.23 -21.52
C THR A 461 -44.00 -34.56 -20.36
N ALA A 462 -45.26 -34.94 -20.11
CA ALA A 462 -46.05 -34.47 -18.98
C ALA A 462 -45.40 -34.86 -17.64
N ALA A 463 -44.93 -36.11 -17.50
CA ALA A 463 -44.22 -36.55 -16.29
C ALA A 463 -42.93 -35.73 -16.05
N GLN A 464 -42.18 -35.44 -17.11
CA GLN A 464 -40.98 -34.60 -17.03
C GLN A 464 -41.31 -33.15 -16.63
N LEU A 465 -42.42 -32.59 -17.14
CA LEU A 465 -42.89 -31.26 -16.77
C LEU A 465 -43.34 -31.16 -15.31
N VAL A 466 -44.02 -32.20 -14.79
CA VAL A 466 -44.37 -32.27 -13.36
C VAL A 466 -43.10 -32.27 -12.50
N SER A 467 -42.12 -33.11 -12.83
CA SER A 467 -40.83 -33.16 -12.11
C SER A 467 -40.10 -31.81 -12.14
N GLY A 468 -40.05 -31.16 -13.31
CA GLY A 468 -39.41 -29.84 -13.44
C GLY A 468 -40.15 -28.73 -12.68
N ALA A 469 -41.49 -28.79 -12.61
CA ALA A 469 -42.30 -27.86 -11.83
C ALA A 469 -42.12 -28.06 -10.32
N GLU A 470 -41.95 -29.30 -9.86
CA GLU A 470 -41.61 -29.61 -8.46
C GLU A 470 -40.22 -29.08 -8.10
N GLU A 471 -39.22 -29.31 -8.95
CA GLU A 471 -37.88 -28.75 -8.78
C GLU A 471 -37.88 -27.21 -8.73
N ALA A 472 -38.63 -26.55 -9.62
CA ALA A 472 -38.77 -25.10 -9.64
C ALA A 472 -39.46 -24.56 -8.37
N THR A 473 -40.44 -25.28 -7.84
CA THR A 473 -41.12 -24.96 -6.57
C THR A 473 -40.17 -25.05 -5.38
N ASN A 474 -39.38 -26.12 -5.31
CA ASN A 474 -38.37 -26.31 -4.28
C ASN A 474 -37.30 -25.20 -4.35
N LEU A 475 -36.79 -24.90 -5.55
CA LEU A 475 -35.83 -23.82 -5.75
C LEU A 475 -36.40 -22.46 -5.36
N SER A 476 -37.63 -22.15 -5.76
CA SER A 476 -38.32 -20.90 -5.38
C SER A 476 -38.45 -20.74 -3.86
N THR A 477 -38.75 -21.83 -3.15
CA THR A 477 -38.81 -21.86 -1.69
C THR A 477 -37.45 -21.58 -1.06
N SER A 478 -36.38 -22.20 -1.57
CA SER A 478 -35.01 -21.95 -1.11
C SER A 478 -34.56 -20.51 -1.36
N VAL A 479 -34.86 -19.94 -2.53
CA VAL A 479 -34.52 -18.54 -2.86
C VAL A 479 -35.30 -17.57 -1.99
N SER A 480 -36.58 -17.85 -1.70
CA SER A 480 -37.39 -17.04 -0.79
C SER A 480 -36.82 -17.04 0.63
N ALA A 481 -36.41 -18.20 1.15
CA ALA A 481 -35.78 -18.30 2.46
C ALA A 481 -34.45 -17.53 2.52
N ALA A 482 -33.61 -17.62 1.48
CA ALA A 482 -32.38 -16.85 1.39
C ALA A 482 -32.63 -15.32 1.31
N ALA A 483 -33.70 -14.89 0.63
CA ALA A 483 -34.08 -13.48 0.56
C ALA A 483 -34.63 -12.95 1.90
N GLU A 484 -35.38 -13.76 2.65
CA GLU A 484 -35.81 -13.43 4.01
C GLU A 484 -34.64 -13.34 4.98
N GLU A 485 -33.68 -14.28 4.91
CA GLU A 485 -32.44 -14.24 5.69
C GLU A 485 -31.61 -12.99 5.36
N MET A 486 -31.51 -12.63 4.07
CA MET A 486 -30.87 -11.38 3.63
C MET A 486 -31.57 -10.15 4.23
N SER A 487 -32.91 -10.11 4.25
CA SER A 487 -33.66 -9.01 4.86
C SER A 487 -33.44 -8.93 6.38
N ALA A 488 -33.32 -10.07 7.07
CA ALA A 488 -32.98 -10.10 8.48
C ALA A 488 -31.56 -9.57 8.73
N ASN A 489 -30.60 -9.99 7.91
CA ASN A 489 -29.22 -9.49 7.95
C ASN A 489 -29.17 -7.97 7.72
N MET A 490 -29.93 -7.44 6.76
CA MET A 490 -30.01 -5.99 6.53
C MET A 490 -30.52 -5.21 7.76
N THR A 491 -31.44 -5.80 8.53
CA THR A 491 -31.90 -5.21 9.80
C THR A 491 -30.76 -5.14 10.83
N GLY A 492 -29.94 -6.19 10.92
CA GLY A 492 -28.75 -6.21 11.80
C GLY A 492 -27.68 -5.20 11.37
N VAL A 493 -27.43 -5.09 10.06
CA VAL A 493 -26.49 -4.10 9.49
C VAL A 493 -27.01 -2.67 9.73
N SER A 494 -28.32 -2.43 9.62
CA SER A 494 -28.94 -1.13 9.94
C SER A 494 -28.67 -0.71 11.38
N ALA A 495 -28.91 -1.60 12.35
CA ALA A 495 -28.65 -1.32 13.77
C ALA A 495 -27.16 -0.99 14.04
N SER A 496 -26.25 -1.71 13.38
CA SER A 496 -24.81 -1.46 13.48
C SER A 496 -24.42 -0.12 12.85
N THR A 497 -25.08 0.28 11.75
CA THR A 497 -24.87 1.56 11.06
C THR A 497 -25.41 2.74 11.88
N GLU A 498 -26.54 2.57 12.57
CA GLU A 498 -27.06 3.55 13.52
C GLU A 498 -26.10 3.77 14.70
N GLN A 499 -25.54 2.68 15.24
CA GLN A 499 -24.52 2.76 16.28
C GLN A 499 -23.24 3.45 15.78
N MET A 500 -22.80 3.13 14.55
CA MET A 500 -21.68 3.81 13.92
C MET A 500 -21.94 5.31 13.77
N SER A 501 -23.14 5.70 13.34
CA SER A 501 -23.55 7.11 13.25
C SER A 501 -23.47 7.82 14.61
N ALA A 502 -23.89 7.15 15.70
CA ALA A 502 -23.78 7.69 17.04
C ALA A 502 -22.32 7.87 17.48
N ASN A 503 -21.45 6.90 17.18
CA ASN A 503 -20.02 6.99 17.48
C ASN A 503 -19.35 8.14 16.71
N VAL A 504 -19.65 8.29 15.42
CA VAL A 504 -19.12 9.38 14.58
C VAL A 504 -19.53 10.75 15.13
N ARG A 505 -20.80 10.90 15.55
CA ARG A 505 -21.26 12.13 16.22
C ARG A 505 -20.54 12.40 17.54
N SER A 506 -20.27 11.36 18.33
CA SER A 506 -19.51 11.49 19.58
C SER A 506 -18.07 11.93 19.33
N VAL A 507 -17.43 11.40 18.29
CA VAL A 507 -16.07 11.82 17.89
C VAL A 507 -16.07 13.26 17.40
N ALA A 508 -17.09 13.67 16.61
CA ALA A 508 -17.24 15.06 16.17
C ALA A 508 -17.33 16.04 17.35
N ALA A 509 -18.15 15.72 18.37
CA ALA A 509 -18.23 16.53 19.58
C ALA A 509 -16.90 16.60 20.34
N ALA A 510 -16.17 15.49 20.45
CA ALA A 510 -14.84 15.47 21.08
C ALA A 510 -13.81 16.33 20.31
N ILE A 511 -13.93 16.42 18.98
CA ILE A 511 -13.08 17.30 18.15
C ILE A 511 -13.40 18.77 18.39
N GLU A 512 -14.67 19.13 18.57
CA GLU A 512 -15.07 20.50 18.93
C GLU A 512 -14.48 20.90 20.29
N GLU A 513 -14.60 20.04 21.29
CA GLU A 513 -13.98 20.26 22.62
C GLU A 513 -12.45 20.35 22.53
N MET A 514 -11.81 19.48 21.76
CA MET A 514 -10.36 19.51 21.53
C MET A 514 -9.93 20.82 20.87
N THR A 515 -10.70 21.31 19.89
CA THR A 515 -10.41 22.58 19.21
C THR A 515 -10.48 23.76 20.18
N ALA A 516 -11.47 23.77 21.07
CA ALA A 516 -11.57 24.78 22.12
C ALA A 516 -10.38 24.70 23.11
N SER A 517 -10.01 23.49 23.54
CA SER A 517 -8.88 23.28 24.45
C SER A 517 -7.54 23.69 23.83
N ILE A 518 -7.30 23.38 22.56
CA ILE A 518 -6.12 23.82 21.80
C ILE A 518 -6.03 25.35 21.78
N ALA A 519 -7.14 26.04 21.51
CA ALA A 519 -7.18 27.50 21.51
C ALA A 519 -6.87 28.10 22.90
N GLU A 520 -7.39 27.50 23.96
CA GLU A 520 -7.11 27.92 25.34
C GLU A 520 -5.65 27.71 25.73
N VAL A 521 -5.05 26.57 25.35
CA VAL A 521 -3.62 26.30 25.59
C VAL A 521 -2.74 27.27 24.81
N ALA A 522 -3.08 27.58 23.56
CA ALA A 522 -2.37 28.59 22.77
C ALA A 522 -2.36 29.95 23.48
N GLN A 523 -3.52 30.42 23.93
CA GLN A 523 -3.67 31.68 24.64
C GLN A 523 -2.88 31.69 25.96
N ASN A 524 -2.89 30.57 26.70
CA ASN A 524 -2.13 30.45 27.94
C ASN A 524 -0.62 30.46 27.70
N ALA A 525 -0.13 29.82 26.64
CA ALA A 525 1.28 29.85 26.26
C ALA A 525 1.73 31.25 25.85
N GLU A 526 0.93 31.97 25.06
CA GLU A 526 1.21 33.35 24.68
C GLU A 526 1.23 34.29 25.90
N ARG A 527 0.27 34.12 26.81
CA ARG A 527 0.24 34.87 28.07
C ARG A 527 1.45 34.57 28.95
N ALA A 528 1.89 33.32 29.04
CA ALA A 528 3.08 32.93 29.79
C ALA A 528 4.36 33.55 29.21
N ALA A 529 4.49 33.57 27.87
CA ALA A 529 5.60 34.25 27.20
C ALA A 529 5.60 35.77 27.47
N GLY A 530 4.42 36.40 27.47
CA GLY A 530 4.27 37.82 27.81
C GLY A 530 4.72 38.13 29.25
N VAL A 531 4.28 37.33 30.22
CA VAL A 531 4.70 37.48 31.64
C VAL A 531 6.19 37.25 31.81
N ALA A 532 6.77 36.26 31.13
CA ALA A 532 8.21 36.02 31.17
C ALA A 532 9.00 37.22 30.60
N GLN A 533 8.52 37.83 29.52
CA GLN A 533 9.15 39.00 28.94
C GLN A 533 9.09 40.22 29.88
N GLU A 534 7.96 40.45 30.55
CA GLU A 534 7.83 41.51 31.55
C GLU A 534 8.77 41.28 32.74
N ALA A 535 8.85 40.03 33.23
CA ALA A 535 9.77 39.65 34.29
C ALA A 535 11.24 39.86 33.89
N ALA A 536 11.62 39.59 32.64
CA ALA A 536 12.96 39.82 32.15
C ALA A 536 13.37 41.31 32.25
N VAL A 537 12.48 42.21 31.82
CA VAL A 537 12.69 43.66 31.91
C VAL A 537 12.84 44.12 33.37
N LEU A 538 12.02 43.58 34.27
CA LEU A 538 12.09 43.93 35.70
C LEU A 538 13.39 43.44 36.36
N THR A 539 13.81 42.22 36.02
CA THR A 539 15.07 41.61 36.48
C THR A 539 16.28 42.40 35.98
N GLU A 540 16.31 42.80 34.71
CA GLU A 540 17.36 43.66 34.14
C GLU A 540 17.46 45.01 34.87
N SER A 541 16.32 45.70 35.06
CA SER A 541 16.28 46.95 35.82
C SER A 541 16.78 46.77 37.26
N SER A 542 16.47 45.63 37.89
CA SER A 542 16.92 45.32 39.25
C SER A 542 18.43 45.08 39.31
N SER A 543 18.97 44.35 38.33
CA SER A 543 20.42 44.12 38.16
C SER A 543 21.19 45.44 38.08
N VAL A 544 20.72 46.38 37.25
CA VAL A 544 21.33 47.70 37.10
C VAL A 544 21.35 48.48 38.42
N LYS A 545 20.24 48.50 39.16
CA LYS A 545 20.14 49.23 40.44
C LYS A 545 21.05 48.64 41.52
N ILE A 546 21.16 47.30 41.59
CA ILE A 546 22.06 46.65 42.55
C ILE A 546 23.53 46.85 42.13
N GLY A 547 23.85 46.80 40.84
CA GLY A 547 25.18 47.13 40.34
C GLY A 547 25.61 48.56 40.70
N GLN A 548 24.68 49.53 40.65
CA GLN A 548 24.94 50.90 41.10
C GLN A 548 25.20 50.98 42.61
N LEU A 549 24.47 50.20 43.43
CA LEU A 549 24.74 50.10 44.87
C LEU A 549 26.11 49.50 45.16
N GLY A 550 26.51 48.45 44.44
CA GLY A 550 27.85 47.85 44.54
C GLY A 550 28.95 48.87 44.21
N ALA A 551 28.80 49.62 43.12
CA ALA A 551 29.74 50.67 42.73
C ALA A 551 29.83 51.79 43.80
N ALA A 552 28.69 52.21 44.37
CA ALA A 552 28.67 53.19 45.44
C ALA A 552 29.37 52.68 46.72
N ALA A 553 29.19 51.41 47.07
CA ALA A 553 29.88 50.78 48.19
C ALA A 553 31.41 50.70 47.95
N THR A 554 31.85 50.48 46.71
CA THR A 554 33.28 50.54 46.34
C THR A 554 33.86 51.96 46.50
N GLU A 555 33.13 52.99 46.05
CA GLU A 555 33.53 54.39 46.25
C GLU A 555 33.66 54.74 47.74
N ILE A 556 32.68 54.35 48.57
CA ILE A 556 32.75 54.58 50.01
C ILE A 556 33.96 53.85 50.62
N GLY A 557 34.26 52.62 50.19
CA GLY A 557 35.44 51.88 50.64
C GLY A 557 36.75 52.65 50.44
N LYS A 558 36.95 53.27 49.27
CA LYS A 558 38.12 54.12 48.99
C LYS A 558 38.18 55.34 49.91
N VAL A 559 37.05 55.97 50.19
CA VAL A 559 36.99 57.12 51.11
C VAL A 559 37.39 56.70 52.53
N ILE A 560 36.94 55.53 52.99
CA ILE A 560 37.29 55.00 54.31
C ILE A 560 38.78 54.67 54.41
N GLU A 561 39.40 54.17 53.34
CA GLU A 561 40.85 53.94 53.26
C GLU A 561 41.63 55.25 53.46
N VAL A 562 41.24 56.32 52.76
CA VAL A 562 41.86 57.65 52.93
C VAL A 562 41.69 58.20 54.36
N ILE A 563 40.52 58.02 54.97
CA ILE A 563 40.29 58.48 56.35
C ILE A 563 41.15 57.68 57.34
N GLN A 564 41.32 56.38 57.12
CA GLN A 564 42.23 55.55 57.92
C GLN A 564 43.66 56.09 57.86
N ASP A 565 44.17 56.38 56.65
CA ASP A 565 45.51 56.92 56.44
C ASP A 565 45.69 58.28 57.15
N ILE A 566 44.68 59.15 57.09
CA ILE A 566 44.67 60.44 57.78
C ILE A 566 44.69 60.23 59.31
N ALA A 567 43.91 59.29 59.83
CA ALA A 567 43.88 58.98 61.26
C ALA A 567 45.24 58.45 61.75
N GLU A 568 45.89 57.56 60.99
CA GLU A 568 47.22 57.06 61.30
C GLU A 568 48.31 58.15 61.24
N GLN A 569 48.29 59.00 60.22
CA GLN A 569 49.18 60.16 60.13
C GLN A 569 48.96 61.13 61.30
N THR A 570 47.70 61.42 61.64
CA THR A 570 47.36 62.33 62.75
C THR A 570 47.85 61.76 64.08
N ASN A 571 47.72 60.45 64.29
CA ASN A 571 48.26 59.77 65.46
C ASN A 571 49.80 59.86 65.52
N LEU A 572 50.51 59.71 64.40
CA LEU A 572 51.96 59.88 64.31
C LEU A 572 52.41 61.34 64.57
N LEU A 573 51.71 62.31 63.99
CA LEU A 573 51.97 63.74 64.21
C LEU A 573 51.73 64.13 65.66
N ALA A 574 50.63 63.66 66.24
CA ALA A 574 50.30 63.88 67.64
C ALA A 574 51.34 63.24 68.57
N LEU A 575 51.81 62.04 68.26
CA LEU A 575 52.90 61.38 68.99
C LEU A 575 54.19 62.20 68.96
N ASN A 576 54.60 62.70 67.79
CA ASN A 576 55.77 63.56 67.65
C ASN A 576 55.62 64.86 68.45
N ALA A 577 54.42 65.46 68.43
CA ALA A 577 54.11 66.65 69.22
C ALA A 577 54.15 66.37 70.73
N THR A 578 53.66 65.20 71.20
CA THR A 578 53.77 64.79 72.60
C THR A 578 55.24 64.65 73.03
N ILE A 579 56.10 64.08 72.17
CA ILE A 579 57.54 63.95 72.44
C ILE A 579 58.20 65.33 72.56
N GLU A 580 57.95 66.23 71.61
CA GLU A 580 58.58 67.56 71.62
C GLU A 580 58.04 68.45 72.75
N ALA A 581 56.76 68.32 73.10
CA ALA A 581 56.17 68.97 74.26
C ALA A 581 56.77 68.47 75.59
N ALA A 582 57.07 67.17 75.70
CA ALA A 582 57.81 66.61 76.84
C ALA A 582 59.26 67.14 76.90
N ARG A 583 59.88 67.37 75.74
CA ARG A 583 61.24 67.92 75.61
C ARG A 583 61.34 69.39 76.05
N ALA A 584 60.28 70.16 75.87
CA ALA A 584 60.18 71.56 76.30
C ALA A 584 59.94 71.75 77.82
N GLY A 585 59.77 70.67 78.60
CA GLY A 585 59.64 70.72 80.06
C GLY A 585 58.38 71.46 80.54
N GLU A 586 58.51 72.30 81.59
CA GLU A 586 57.38 73.05 82.19
C GLU A 586 56.63 73.95 81.17
N ALA A 587 57.33 74.53 80.19
CA ALA A 587 56.72 75.38 79.17
C ALA A 587 55.85 74.60 78.16
N GLY A 588 56.04 73.28 78.03
CA GLY A 588 55.35 72.41 77.08
C GLY A 588 54.11 71.68 77.63
N LYS A 589 53.82 71.77 78.94
CA LYS A 589 52.74 71.01 79.60
C LYS A 589 51.37 71.17 78.93
N GLY A 590 50.99 72.39 78.54
CA GLY A 590 49.72 72.65 77.85
C GLY A 590 49.65 72.00 76.47
N PHE A 591 50.76 72.04 75.71
CA PHE A 591 50.87 71.38 74.41
C PHE A 591 50.86 69.85 74.53
N ALA A 592 51.46 69.29 75.58
CA ALA A 592 51.47 67.85 75.81
C ALA A 592 50.07 67.28 76.05
N VAL A 593 49.21 68.01 76.78
CA VAL A 593 47.81 67.60 77.01
C VAL A 593 47.03 67.59 75.69
N VAL A 594 47.13 68.66 74.89
CA VAL A 594 46.45 68.75 73.59
C VAL A 594 46.94 67.64 72.64
N ALA A 595 48.25 67.41 72.57
CA ALA A 595 48.82 66.36 71.72
C ALA A 595 48.33 64.96 72.14
N THR A 596 48.21 64.70 73.44
CA THR A 596 47.68 63.42 73.95
C THR A 596 46.20 63.24 73.60
N GLU A 597 45.39 64.30 73.71
CA GLU A 597 43.96 64.26 73.33
C GLU A 597 43.78 64.02 71.82
N VAL A 598 44.54 64.73 70.98
CA VAL A 598 44.52 64.54 69.52
C VAL A 598 44.94 63.11 69.15
N LYS A 599 45.93 62.55 69.85
CA LYS A 599 46.36 61.16 69.67
C LYS A 599 45.24 60.17 69.97
N GLU A 600 44.53 60.36 71.08
CA GLU A 600 43.42 59.46 71.45
C GLU A 600 42.23 59.61 70.48
N LEU A 601 41.92 60.83 70.03
CA LEU A 601 40.91 61.09 68.99
C LEU A 601 41.26 60.40 67.67
N ALA A 602 42.53 60.45 67.26
CA ALA A 602 43.01 59.80 66.05
C ALA A 602 42.90 58.27 66.14
N LYS A 603 43.21 57.68 67.31
CA LYS A 603 43.02 56.25 67.56
C LYS A 603 41.54 55.84 67.56
N GLN A 604 40.65 56.64 68.15
CA GLN A 604 39.21 56.41 68.10
C GLN A 604 38.68 56.50 66.67
N THR A 605 39.17 57.46 65.88
CA THR A 605 38.82 57.62 64.47
C THR A 605 39.24 56.38 63.68
N ALA A 606 40.48 55.92 63.83
CA ALA A 606 40.99 54.71 63.17
C ALA A 606 40.18 53.45 63.52
N THR A 607 39.74 53.34 64.78
CA THR A 607 38.88 52.21 65.21
C THR A 607 37.48 52.29 64.59
N ALA A 608 36.90 53.50 64.50
CA ALA A 608 35.60 53.71 63.90
C ALA A 608 35.61 53.49 62.38
N THR A 609 36.67 53.92 61.67
CA THR A 609 36.82 53.64 60.23
C THR A 609 37.01 52.16 59.95
N ASP A 610 37.66 51.41 60.82
CA ASP A 610 37.80 49.95 60.68
C ASP A 610 36.44 49.22 60.82
N ASP A 611 35.57 49.65 61.75
CA ASP A 611 34.19 49.13 61.85
C ASP A 611 33.36 49.47 60.60
N ILE A 612 33.49 50.70 60.08
CA ILE A 612 32.80 51.10 58.85
C ILE A 612 33.32 50.29 57.64
N ARG A 613 34.64 50.05 57.56
CA ARG A 613 35.24 49.22 56.50
C ARG A 613 34.61 47.82 56.46
N SER A 614 34.53 47.15 57.62
CA SER A 614 33.90 45.84 57.74
C SER A 614 32.44 45.83 57.27
N ARG A 615 31.66 46.88 57.59
CA ARG A 615 30.27 47.02 57.11
C ARG A 615 30.19 47.24 55.60
N ILE A 616 31.13 47.98 55.01
CA ILE A 616 31.19 48.22 53.56
C ILE A 616 31.59 46.94 52.82
N GLU A 617 32.54 46.17 53.33
CA GLU A 617 32.90 44.85 52.78
C GLU A 617 31.71 43.89 52.82
N ALA A 618 30.97 43.85 53.93
CA ALA A 618 29.74 43.06 54.03
C ALA A 618 28.66 43.53 53.02
N MET A 619 28.50 44.84 52.82
CA MET A 619 27.61 45.38 51.79
C MET A 619 28.03 44.96 50.38
N GLN A 620 29.33 45.06 50.06
CA GLN A 620 29.86 44.66 48.75
C GLN A 620 29.62 43.17 48.48
N ALA A 621 29.89 42.32 49.48
CA ALA A 621 29.61 40.89 49.41
C ALA A 621 28.12 40.60 49.16
N ALA A 622 27.23 41.24 49.92
CA ALA A 622 25.78 41.08 49.77
C ALA A 622 25.28 41.57 48.40
N THR A 623 25.83 42.67 47.87
CA THR A 623 25.48 43.14 46.51
C THR A 623 25.95 42.19 45.42
N THR A 624 27.11 41.56 45.59
CA THR A 624 27.64 40.58 44.64
C THR A 624 26.77 39.33 44.61
N GLU A 625 26.43 38.79 45.78
CA GLU A 625 25.53 37.64 45.92
C GLU A 625 24.14 37.93 45.31
N ALA A 626 23.62 39.15 45.49
CA ALA A 626 22.36 39.56 44.90
C ALA A 626 22.40 39.64 43.36
N VAL A 627 23.50 40.12 42.77
CA VAL A 627 23.69 40.13 41.30
C VAL A 627 23.75 38.71 40.75
N ASP A 628 24.47 37.80 41.42
CA ASP A 628 24.56 36.39 41.02
C ASP A 628 23.18 35.71 41.07
N ALA A 629 22.41 35.95 42.14
CA ALA A 629 21.03 35.44 42.26
C ALA A 629 20.12 35.97 41.15
N ILE A 630 20.24 37.25 40.79
CA ILE A 630 19.52 37.86 39.68
C ILE A 630 19.90 37.22 38.33
N GLY A 631 21.17 36.90 38.11
CA GLY A 631 21.62 36.19 36.91
C GLY A 631 21.04 34.78 36.79
N GLN A 632 20.86 34.07 37.91
CA GLN A 632 20.15 32.79 37.93
C GLN A 632 18.66 32.96 37.59
N ILE A 633 17.99 33.98 38.13
CA ILE A 633 16.60 34.30 37.82
C ILE A 633 16.42 34.61 36.32
N GLU A 634 17.34 35.37 35.73
CA GLU A 634 17.32 35.67 34.29
C GLU A 634 17.36 34.39 33.44
N THR A 635 18.19 33.43 33.84
CA THR A 635 18.28 32.13 33.16
C THR A 635 16.97 31.34 33.25
N VAL A 636 16.32 31.33 34.43
CA VAL A 636 15.01 30.69 34.60
C VAL A 636 13.94 31.35 33.73
N ILE A 637 13.90 32.68 33.69
CA ILE A 637 12.94 33.44 32.86
C ILE A 637 13.13 33.11 31.37
N ARG A 638 14.38 33.04 30.90
CA ARG A 638 14.70 32.67 29.52
C ARG A 638 14.18 31.27 29.18
N ASN A 639 14.39 30.31 30.08
CA ASN A 639 13.87 28.95 29.91
C ASN A 639 12.34 28.92 29.84
N VAL A 640 11.63 29.71 30.66
CA VAL A 640 10.16 29.80 30.62
C VAL A 640 9.68 30.35 29.27
N ASN A 641 10.37 31.36 28.73
CA ASN A 641 10.03 31.93 27.42
C ASN A 641 10.25 30.91 26.28
N ASP A 642 11.36 30.17 26.30
CA ASP A 642 11.68 29.14 25.31
C ASP A 642 10.69 27.97 25.35
N VAL A 643 10.31 27.53 26.56
CA VAL A 643 9.27 26.50 26.75
C VAL A 643 7.93 27.00 26.22
N SER A 644 7.54 28.25 26.51
CA SER A 644 6.28 28.83 26.04
C SER A 644 6.21 28.89 24.50
N ARG A 645 7.32 29.24 23.83
CA ARG A 645 7.41 29.19 22.37
C ARG A 645 7.31 27.77 21.81
N THR A 646 7.94 26.81 22.48
CA THR A 646 7.86 25.39 22.08
C THR A 646 6.44 24.87 22.20
N ILE A 647 5.73 25.21 23.28
CA ILE A 647 4.30 24.89 23.45
C ILE A 647 3.48 25.52 22.33
N ALA A 648 3.67 26.80 22.03
CA ALA A 648 2.93 27.48 20.96
C ALA A 648 3.11 26.79 19.59
N SER A 649 4.33 26.37 19.26
CA SER A 649 4.60 25.61 18.03
C SER A 649 3.90 24.25 18.00
N ALA A 650 3.93 23.51 19.12
CA ALA A 650 3.29 22.20 19.22
C ALA A 650 1.75 22.31 19.15
N VAL A 651 1.18 23.36 19.73
CA VAL A 651 -0.25 23.64 19.68
C VAL A 651 -0.72 23.97 18.25
N GLU A 652 0.08 24.68 17.46
CA GLU A 652 -0.23 24.93 16.04
C GLU A 652 -0.20 23.63 15.21
N GLU A 653 0.75 22.72 15.48
CA GLU A 653 0.78 21.40 14.85
C GLU A 653 -0.44 20.54 15.25
N GLN A 654 -0.83 20.58 16.53
CA GLN A 654 -2.07 19.93 16.99
C GLN A 654 -3.30 20.50 16.28
N ARG A 655 -3.38 21.83 16.09
CA ARG A 655 -4.48 22.49 15.38
C ARG A 655 -4.62 21.97 13.94
N ILE A 656 -3.52 21.83 13.21
CA ILE A 656 -3.49 21.26 11.86
C ILE A 656 -4.01 19.83 11.87
N THR A 657 -3.51 19.02 12.82
CA THR A 657 -3.91 17.60 12.95
C THR A 657 -5.40 17.46 13.27
N THR A 658 -5.92 18.24 14.23
CA THR A 658 -7.35 18.23 14.60
C THR A 658 -8.24 18.66 13.44
N THR A 659 -7.78 19.60 12.59
CA THR A 659 -8.50 20.00 11.37
C THR A 659 -8.60 18.84 10.37
N GLU A 660 -7.52 18.08 10.16
CA GLU A 660 -7.54 16.89 9.30
C GLU A 660 -8.42 15.78 9.86
N ILE A 661 -8.41 15.56 11.19
CA ILE A 661 -9.32 14.61 11.84
C ILE A 661 -10.77 15.03 11.61
N SER A 662 -11.09 16.32 11.75
CA SER A 662 -12.44 16.86 11.47
C SER A 662 -12.89 16.55 10.03
N ARG A 663 -11.99 16.74 9.05
CA ARG A 663 -12.25 16.38 7.64
C ARG A 663 -12.55 14.89 7.48
N ASN A 664 -11.73 14.02 8.08
CA ASN A 664 -11.92 12.55 8.01
C ASN A 664 -13.25 12.11 8.65
N VAL A 665 -13.68 12.77 9.73
CA VAL A 665 -14.98 12.51 10.38
C VAL A 665 -16.14 12.92 9.47
N ALA A 666 -16.01 14.03 8.74
CA ALA A 666 -17.01 14.45 7.76
C ALA A 666 -17.13 13.44 6.59
N GLU A 667 -16.00 12.95 6.08
CA GLU A 667 -15.97 11.91 5.05
C GLU A 667 -16.57 10.59 5.54
N THR A 668 -16.25 10.20 6.77
CA THR A 668 -16.84 9.01 7.41
C THR A 668 -18.35 9.14 7.57
N THR A 669 -18.85 10.33 7.91
CA THR A 669 -20.29 10.61 8.00
C THR A 669 -20.97 10.39 6.64
N ALA A 670 -20.39 10.93 5.56
CA ALA A 670 -20.93 10.71 4.21
C ALA A 670 -20.90 9.24 3.77
N ALA A 671 -19.88 8.49 4.20
CA ALA A 671 -19.81 7.04 3.95
C ALA A 671 -20.91 6.29 4.69
N VAL A 672 -21.19 6.63 5.95
CA VAL A 672 -22.28 6.05 6.75
C VAL A 672 -23.65 6.33 6.11
N ASP A 673 -23.87 7.53 5.59
CA ASP A 673 -25.10 7.87 4.85
C ASP A 673 -25.26 7.00 3.58
N THR A 674 -24.16 6.78 2.85
CA THR A 674 -24.15 5.92 1.66
C THR A 674 -24.47 4.47 2.01
N VAL A 675 -23.89 3.95 3.10
CA VAL A 675 -24.19 2.60 3.59
C VAL A 675 -25.66 2.48 3.98
N THR A 676 -26.22 3.47 4.65
CA THR A 676 -27.65 3.51 5.03
C THR A 676 -28.56 3.43 3.81
N LYS A 677 -28.21 4.16 2.74
CA LYS A 677 -28.92 4.07 1.46
C LYS A 677 -28.84 2.67 0.84
N ASN A 678 -27.65 2.07 0.79
CA ASN A 678 -27.44 0.73 0.24
C ASN A 678 -28.20 -0.36 1.01
N ILE A 679 -28.29 -0.24 2.33
CA ILE A 679 -29.10 -1.15 3.17
C ILE A 679 -30.57 -1.06 2.78
N THR A 680 -31.08 0.16 2.59
CA THR A 680 -32.48 0.39 2.20
C THR A 680 -32.78 -0.19 0.82
N GLU A 681 -31.90 0.03 -0.16
CA GLU A 681 -32.02 -0.52 -1.52
C GLU A 681 -31.93 -2.06 -1.51
N SER A 682 -31.03 -2.62 -0.73
CA SER A 682 -30.86 -4.08 -0.61
C SER A 682 -32.08 -4.72 0.05
N ALA A 683 -32.64 -4.12 1.10
CA ALA A 683 -33.86 -4.59 1.73
C ALA A 683 -35.07 -4.54 0.79
N MET A 684 -35.14 -3.51 -0.08
CA MET A 684 -36.15 -3.45 -1.15
C MET A 684 -35.97 -4.57 -2.18
N ALA A 685 -34.74 -4.80 -2.64
CA ALA A 685 -34.42 -5.86 -3.59
C ALA A 685 -34.76 -7.25 -3.02
N SER A 686 -34.45 -7.52 -1.75
CA SER A 686 -34.83 -8.78 -1.09
C SER A 686 -36.36 -8.98 -1.09
N ARG A 687 -37.14 -7.93 -0.79
CA ARG A 687 -38.61 -8.01 -0.85
C ARG A 687 -39.12 -8.29 -2.25
N GLU A 688 -38.52 -7.68 -3.27
CA GLU A 688 -38.88 -7.92 -4.67
C GLU A 688 -38.57 -9.37 -5.09
N ILE A 689 -37.45 -9.93 -4.65
CA ILE A 689 -37.10 -11.34 -4.87
C ILE A 689 -38.17 -12.26 -4.27
N THR A 690 -38.56 -12.05 -3.01
CA THR A 690 -39.61 -12.84 -2.36
C THR A 690 -40.94 -12.76 -3.13
N GLN A 691 -41.32 -11.58 -3.61
CA GLN A 691 -42.52 -11.39 -4.44
C GLN A 691 -42.42 -12.12 -5.79
N ASN A 692 -41.27 -12.07 -6.46
CA ASN A 692 -41.05 -12.75 -7.73
C ASN A 692 -41.03 -14.27 -7.55
N MET A 693 -40.46 -14.78 -6.46
CA MET A 693 -40.50 -16.20 -6.12
C MET A 693 -41.92 -16.70 -5.85
N SER A 694 -42.76 -15.89 -5.20
CA SER A 694 -44.18 -16.22 -5.07
C SER A 694 -44.88 -16.38 -6.43
N LYS A 695 -44.55 -15.55 -7.43
CA LYS A 695 -45.07 -15.70 -8.81
C LYS A 695 -44.53 -16.96 -9.49
N VAL A 696 -43.26 -17.31 -9.27
CA VAL A 696 -42.65 -18.53 -9.82
C VAL A 696 -43.27 -19.78 -9.20
N ASP A 697 -43.55 -19.79 -7.90
CA ASP A 697 -44.27 -20.89 -7.22
C ASP A 697 -45.67 -21.07 -7.84
N GLN A 698 -46.41 -19.96 -8.01
CA GLN A 698 -47.73 -19.99 -8.63
C GLN A 698 -47.69 -20.54 -10.07
N ALA A 699 -46.74 -20.06 -10.90
CA ALA A 699 -46.57 -20.53 -12.27
C ALA A 699 -46.15 -22.01 -12.35
N SER A 700 -45.31 -22.46 -11.42
CA SER A 700 -44.87 -23.86 -11.32
C SER A 700 -46.04 -24.77 -10.95
N ARG A 701 -46.86 -24.38 -9.96
CA ARG A 701 -48.09 -25.13 -9.60
C ARG A 701 -49.06 -25.24 -10.78
N GLN A 702 -49.27 -24.15 -11.51
CA GLN A 702 -50.12 -24.15 -12.71
C GLN A 702 -49.55 -25.07 -13.80
N THR A 703 -48.23 -25.09 -13.97
CA THR A 703 -47.54 -25.98 -14.91
C THR A 703 -47.70 -27.44 -14.51
N ALA A 704 -47.55 -27.77 -13.23
CA ALA A 704 -47.77 -29.11 -12.69
C ALA A 704 -49.22 -29.58 -12.92
N MET A 705 -50.21 -28.71 -12.66
CA MET A 705 -51.62 -29.00 -12.91
C MET A 705 -51.90 -29.24 -14.41
N GLY A 706 -51.37 -28.38 -15.28
CA GLY A 706 -51.54 -28.54 -16.73
C GLY A 706 -50.87 -29.80 -17.27
N ALA A 707 -49.70 -30.15 -16.75
CA ALA A 707 -49.00 -31.38 -17.09
C ALA A 707 -49.75 -32.62 -16.59
N ALA A 708 -50.34 -32.59 -15.39
CA ALA A 708 -51.20 -33.67 -14.90
C ALA A 708 -52.41 -33.89 -15.82
N SER A 709 -53.11 -32.82 -16.24
CA SER A 709 -54.21 -32.93 -17.21
C SER A 709 -53.75 -33.46 -18.59
N ALA A 710 -52.56 -33.09 -19.05
CA ALA A 710 -51.99 -33.62 -20.29
C ALA A 710 -51.63 -35.11 -20.19
N LYS A 711 -51.19 -35.55 -19.01
CA LYS A 711 -50.95 -36.96 -18.71
C LYS A 711 -52.26 -37.76 -18.73
N ASP A 712 -53.31 -37.28 -18.08
CA ASP A 712 -54.63 -37.92 -18.05
C ASP A 712 -55.21 -38.03 -19.46
N ALA A 713 -55.14 -36.95 -20.25
CA ALA A 713 -55.55 -36.96 -21.66
C ALA A 713 -54.73 -37.95 -22.50
N GLY A 714 -53.43 -38.09 -22.22
CA GLY A 714 -52.57 -39.10 -22.83
C GLY A 714 -53.00 -40.53 -22.50
N GLU A 715 -53.40 -40.80 -21.25
CA GLU A 715 -53.90 -42.12 -20.82
C GLU A 715 -55.28 -42.45 -21.43
N GLU A 716 -56.18 -41.47 -21.54
CA GLU A 716 -57.47 -41.62 -22.22
C GLU A 716 -57.28 -41.94 -23.71
N LEU A 717 -56.39 -41.22 -24.39
CA LEU A 717 -56.07 -41.46 -25.80
C LEU A 717 -55.42 -42.83 -26.03
N LEU A 718 -54.62 -43.31 -25.07
CA LEU A 718 -54.03 -44.65 -25.12
C LEU A 718 -55.10 -45.74 -24.96
N THR A 719 -56.06 -45.52 -24.05
CA THR A 719 -57.21 -46.40 -23.85
C THR A 719 -58.06 -46.45 -25.11
N LEU A 720 -58.38 -45.29 -25.69
CA LEU A 720 -59.13 -45.19 -26.94
C LEU A 720 -58.41 -45.88 -28.09
N ALA A 721 -57.08 -45.71 -28.22
CA ALA A 721 -56.29 -46.40 -29.22
C ALA A 721 -56.33 -47.94 -29.06
N THR A 722 -56.35 -48.42 -27.82
CA THR A 722 -56.43 -49.84 -27.47
C THR A 722 -57.82 -50.41 -27.77
N ASP A 723 -58.88 -49.67 -27.44
CA ASP A 723 -60.27 -50.04 -27.73
C ASP A 723 -60.53 -50.07 -29.24
N LEU A 724 -60.01 -49.08 -29.99
CA LEU A 724 -60.09 -49.02 -31.45
C LEU A 724 -59.41 -50.26 -32.08
N ARG A 725 -58.27 -50.68 -31.53
CA ARG A 725 -57.55 -51.88 -31.97
C ARG A 725 -58.34 -53.15 -31.67
N SER A 726 -58.94 -53.26 -30.48
CA SER A 726 -59.80 -54.38 -30.07
C SER A 726 -61.05 -54.49 -30.94
N LEU A 727 -61.74 -53.37 -31.21
CA LEU A 727 -62.91 -53.30 -32.09
C LEU A 727 -62.60 -53.77 -33.51
N VAL A 728 -61.46 -53.35 -34.09
CA VAL A 728 -61.05 -53.81 -35.42
C VAL A 728 -60.69 -55.30 -35.42
N GLU A 729 -60.08 -55.81 -34.35
CA GLU A 729 -59.82 -57.25 -34.18
C GLU A 729 -61.11 -58.08 -34.04
N GLN A 730 -62.13 -57.57 -33.35
CA GLN A 730 -63.44 -58.20 -33.23
C GLN A 730 -64.20 -58.22 -34.56
N VAL A 731 -64.19 -57.12 -35.32
CA VAL A 731 -64.77 -57.04 -36.67
C VAL A 731 -64.08 -58.02 -37.63
N ASN A 732 -62.77 -58.24 -37.49
CA ASN A 732 -62.03 -59.25 -38.26
C ASN A 732 -62.30 -60.71 -37.82
N ARG A 733 -62.90 -60.95 -36.65
CA ARG A 733 -63.22 -62.29 -36.12
C ARG A 733 -64.70 -62.68 -36.25
N ALA A 734 -65.58 -61.77 -36.69
CA ALA A 734 -66.99 -62.08 -36.90
C ALA A 734 -67.15 -63.06 -38.09
N PRO A 735 -67.79 -64.23 -37.91
CA PRO A 735 -68.05 -65.14 -39.03
C PRO A 735 -69.06 -64.50 -39.97
N VAL A 736 -68.74 -64.51 -41.26
CA VAL A 736 -69.69 -64.19 -42.33
C VAL A 736 -70.83 -65.20 -42.24
N THR A 737 -72.01 -64.78 -41.78
CA THR A 737 -73.23 -65.57 -41.89
C THR A 737 -73.54 -65.76 -43.38
N ALA A 738 -73.40 -67.00 -43.84
CA ALA A 738 -73.98 -67.44 -45.09
C ALA A 738 -75.50 -67.51 -44.95
N ALA A 739 -76.19 -67.13 -46.02
CA ALA A 739 -77.61 -67.35 -46.24
C ALA A 739 -78.01 -68.82 -46.10
#